data_AF-A0A8C7J4N8-F1
#
_entry.id   AF-A0A8C7J4N8-F1
#
_cell.length_a   1.000
_cell.length_b   1.000
_cell.length_c   1.000
_cell.angle_alpha   90.00
_cell.angle_beta   90.00
_cell.angle_gamma   90.00
#
_symmetry.space_group_name_H-M   'P 1'
#
loop_
_entity.id
_entity.type
_entity.pdbx_description
1 polymer ?
#
loop_
_entity_poly.entity_id
_entity_poly.type
_entity_poly.pdbx_seq_one_letter_code
_entity_poly.pdbx_strand_id
1 'polypeptide(L)'
;MWIQIRTIDGKETRTIEDLSRLTKIESLRLKIQDIFNVNPGQQRLFYRGKQMEDGHTLYDYNVGLNDIVQLLIRSQNTNITSDPNNNGDESSSGPPAPLEKHDNQPSTSTRPFLIDAGIGVFKINELVDCRDISIGAWFEACIDNVSLSPKGQNSTSKAPTAGKVGRPSKRTNGKLETEPGQSHLSSSDNNNNGNNSTSVLNSDSIGPGAGPSTSQTDYTATDKEKEDVTYHIRYDDYPENGVVEMCGSNVRPRARTLLRWDQLTVGLVVMVNYNIEIPEERGFWFDAEITALNEISRTNKEVRIRILLGGPGDVIPDCKLLFLDEIYQIEKTGAHSLSAVDGQFKRKSGPECKHCKTDPESECRFCSCCVCGGKQDAHMQLLCDECNMAFHIYCLNPPLATIPDDEDWYCPTCKNDTSEVVKAGEKLKASKKKAKMPSAHTESQRDWGKGMACVGRTKECTIVPSNHYGPVPGVPVGTTWKFRVQVSEAGVHRPHVGGIHGRSNDGSYSLVLAGGFEDEVDRGDEFTYTGSGGRDLSGNKRIGEHSFDQTLTHYNRALALNCDAPINDKDGAESRNWRAGKPVRVVRSSKGRRISKYAPEEGNRYDGIYKVVKYWPEKGKCGFLVWRYLLRRDDLEPAPWTPEGLARIQTLGLAVQYPPGYVEAMANKTKKEANARPGSSRSKKHPGREVCKESTEPRAKRQKMEEAFQLTEQQQSLIKEDQPNRKNWDEAMGHLKEGPNFLRKVEQTFMCVCCQELAYQPITTVCAHNVCKTCLQRSFRAEVYTCPACRHDLGKDYVMVLNKTLQLLLDQFFPGYSKGR
;
A
#
# COMPACT_ATOMS: atom_id res chain seq x y z
N MET A 1 -1.68 19.05 -2.94
CA MET A 1 -0.59 18.13 -2.53
C MET A 1 0.71 18.83 -2.82
N TRP A 2 1.73 18.62 -1.99
CA TRP A 2 3.06 19.15 -2.24
C TRP A 2 4.06 18.00 -2.24
N ILE A 3 5.11 18.16 -3.03
CA ILE A 3 6.21 17.19 -3.15
C ILE A 3 7.52 17.97 -3.06
N GLN A 4 8.59 17.31 -2.64
CA GLN A 4 9.91 17.93 -2.62
C GLN A 4 10.66 17.54 -3.89
N ILE A 5 11.25 18.53 -4.55
CA ILE A 5 12.21 18.28 -5.63
C ILE A 5 13.60 18.47 -5.05
N ARG A 6 14.46 17.45 -5.11
CA ARG A 6 15.82 17.49 -4.57
C ARG A 6 16.82 17.26 -5.69
N THR A 7 17.82 18.11 -5.86
CA THR A 7 18.89 17.82 -6.83
C THR A 7 19.62 16.53 -6.47
N ILE A 8 20.03 15.74 -7.46
CA ILE A 8 20.59 14.40 -7.20
C ILE A 8 21.90 14.45 -6.38
N ASP A 9 22.62 15.56 -6.41
CA ASP A 9 23.80 15.83 -5.59
C ASP A 9 23.44 16.25 -4.14
N GLY A 10 22.15 16.30 -3.81
CA GLY A 10 21.59 16.58 -2.50
C GLY A 10 21.69 18.04 -2.05
N LYS A 11 22.26 18.94 -2.85
CA LYS A 11 22.59 20.31 -2.45
C LYS A 11 21.39 21.25 -2.38
N GLU A 12 20.38 21.03 -3.22
CA GLU A 12 19.25 21.94 -3.34
C GLU A 12 17.94 21.15 -3.29
N THR A 13 17.12 21.38 -2.27
CA THR A 13 15.77 20.78 -2.16
C THR A 13 14.75 21.90 -2.02
N ARG A 14 13.72 21.91 -2.87
CA ARG A 14 12.65 22.89 -2.82
C ARG A 14 11.31 22.19 -2.91
N THR A 15 10.35 22.68 -2.14
CA THR A 15 8.98 22.16 -2.14
C THR A 15 8.20 22.77 -3.29
N ILE A 16 7.50 21.94 -4.05
CA ILE A 16 6.55 22.39 -5.05
C ILE A 16 5.15 22.15 -4.51
N GLU A 17 4.46 23.25 -4.26
CA GLU A 17 3.11 23.29 -3.71
C GLU A 17 2.05 23.34 -4.84
N ASP A 18 0.78 23.24 -4.44
CA ASP A 18 -0.37 23.24 -5.35
C ASP A 18 -0.28 22.22 -6.49
N LEU A 19 0.24 21.03 -6.19
CA LEU A 19 0.23 19.89 -7.08
C LEU A 19 -1.01 19.04 -6.82
N SER A 20 -1.60 18.55 -7.90
CA SER A 20 -2.61 17.51 -7.85
C SER A 20 -1.92 16.16 -8.05
N ARG A 21 -2.53 15.07 -7.55
CA ARG A 21 -2.06 13.71 -7.89
C ARG A 21 -2.12 13.45 -9.39
N LEU A 22 -2.99 14.16 -10.10
CA LEU A 22 -3.11 14.12 -11.56
C LEU A 22 -2.19 15.10 -12.29
N THR A 23 -1.33 15.84 -11.59
CA THR A 23 -0.35 16.71 -12.26
C THR A 23 0.57 15.86 -13.12
N LYS A 24 0.59 16.13 -14.43
CA LYS A 24 1.47 15.45 -15.37
C LYS A 24 2.93 15.85 -15.16
N ILE A 25 3.85 14.95 -15.49
CA ILE A 25 5.29 15.19 -15.33
C ILE A 25 5.76 16.37 -16.20
N GLU A 26 5.20 16.53 -17.41
CA GLU A 26 5.47 17.69 -18.28
C GLU A 26 5.09 19.03 -17.62
N SER A 27 3.97 19.07 -16.89
CA SER A 27 3.54 20.26 -16.14
C SER A 27 4.35 20.47 -14.85
N LEU A 28 4.79 19.39 -14.22
CA LEU A 28 5.69 19.45 -13.07
C LEU A 28 7.06 20.03 -13.47
N ARG A 29 7.60 19.65 -14.64
CA ARG A 29 8.87 20.19 -15.16
C ARG A 29 8.85 21.69 -15.39
N LEU A 30 7.71 22.24 -15.83
CA LEU A 30 7.52 23.69 -15.96
C LEU A 30 7.55 24.37 -14.58
N LYS A 31 6.87 23.81 -13.58
CA LYS A 31 6.94 24.32 -12.20
C LYS A 31 8.36 24.22 -11.62
N ILE A 32 9.10 23.16 -11.97
CA ILE A 32 10.52 23.01 -11.58
C ILE A 32 11.40 24.04 -12.28
N GLN A 33 11.10 24.40 -13.53
CA GLN A 33 11.86 25.44 -14.24
C GLN A 33 11.76 26.78 -13.52
N ASP A 34 10.55 27.20 -13.12
CA ASP A 34 10.36 28.47 -12.42
C ASP A 34 11.04 28.48 -11.03
N ILE A 35 11.14 27.31 -10.40
CA ILE A 35 11.63 27.16 -9.02
C ILE A 35 13.15 26.89 -8.98
N PHE A 36 13.73 26.14 -9.91
CA PHE A 36 15.17 25.81 -9.95
C PHE A 36 15.93 26.54 -11.06
N ASN A 37 15.25 27.31 -11.91
CA ASN A 37 15.79 28.01 -13.07
C ASN A 37 16.49 27.08 -14.09
N VAL A 38 15.98 25.85 -14.25
CA VAL A 38 16.52 24.82 -15.16
C VAL A 38 15.51 24.54 -16.27
N ASN A 39 15.90 24.62 -17.55
CA ASN A 39 14.97 24.34 -18.66
C ASN A 39 14.46 22.88 -18.63
N PRO A 40 13.17 22.61 -18.96
CA PRO A 40 12.57 21.28 -18.92
C PRO A 40 13.36 20.19 -19.66
N GLY A 41 13.98 20.53 -20.82
CA GLY A 41 14.81 19.60 -21.60
C GLY A 41 16.14 19.20 -20.94
N GLN A 42 16.57 19.92 -19.90
CA GLN A 42 17.77 19.63 -19.10
C GLN A 42 17.44 18.91 -17.79
N GLN A 43 16.17 18.81 -17.42
CA GLN A 43 15.72 18.16 -16.20
C GLN A 43 15.57 16.65 -16.43
N ARG A 44 16.12 15.82 -15.54
CA ARG A 44 15.73 14.40 -15.41
C ARG A 44 15.22 14.18 -14.00
N LEU A 45 13.97 13.73 -13.88
CA LEU A 45 13.30 13.52 -12.62
C LEU A 45 13.30 12.03 -12.28
N PHE A 46 13.59 11.68 -11.03
CA PHE A 46 13.60 10.31 -10.53
C PHE A 46 12.80 10.22 -9.24
N TYR A 47 12.04 9.15 -9.06
CA TYR A 47 11.30 8.91 -7.83
C TYR A 47 11.37 7.43 -7.47
N ARG A 48 11.93 7.12 -6.29
CA ARG A 48 12.24 5.75 -5.83
C ARG A 48 13.02 4.95 -6.89
N GLY A 49 14.11 5.52 -7.38
CA GLY A 49 14.97 4.94 -8.42
C GLY A 49 14.45 5.08 -9.86
N LYS A 50 13.13 5.18 -10.04
CA LYS A 50 12.54 5.22 -11.39
C LYS A 50 12.60 6.60 -12.03
N GLN A 51 13.06 6.67 -13.29
CA GLN A 51 13.00 7.89 -14.09
C GLN A 51 11.55 8.23 -14.45
N MET A 52 11.17 9.49 -14.27
CA MET A 52 9.82 10.01 -14.56
C MET A 52 9.76 10.61 -15.97
N GLU A 53 8.78 10.19 -16.76
CA GLU A 53 8.63 10.52 -18.18
C GLU A 53 7.37 11.36 -18.44
N ASP A 54 7.41 12.16 -19.50
CA ASP A 54 6.29 13.01 -19.91
C ASP A 54 5.11 12.16 -20.42
N GLY A 55 3.88 12.68 -20.32
CA GLY A 55 2.65 11.91 -20.57
C GLY A 55 2.13 11.09 -19.38
N HIS A 56 2.94 10.86 -18.34
CA HIS A 56 2.54 10.26 -17.06
C HIS A 56 2.27 11.32 -15.98
N THR A 57 1.63 10.92 -14.87
CA THR A 57 1.28 11.78 -13.73
C THR A 57 2.05 11.41 -12.46
N LEU A 58 2.08 12.32 -11.48
CA LEU A 58 2.63 12.05 -10.15
C LEU A 58 2.02 10.78 -9.52
N TYR A 59 0.73 10.54 -9.75
CA TYR A 59 0.02 9.35 -9.29
C TYR A 59 0.51 8.04 -9.92
N ASP A 60 0.92 8.05 -11.20
CA ASP A 60 1.40 6.84 -11.90
C ASP A 60 2.70 6.31 -11.28
N TYR A 61 3.51 7.21 -10.74
CA TYR A 61 4.73 6.88 -9.99
C TYR A 61 4.47 6.63 -8.49
N ASN A 62 3.22 6.73 -8.03
CA ASN A 62 2.81 6.71 -6.63
C ASN A 62 3.51 7.79 -5.77
N VAL A 63 3.77 8.98 -6.34
CA VAL A 63 4.31 10.11 -5.56
C VAL A 63 3.23 10.58 -4.59
N GLY A 64 3.51 10.39 -3.31
CA GLY A 64 2.70 10.81 -2.18
C GLY A 64 2.91 12.27 -1.83
N LEU A 65 2.24 12.68 -0.75
CA LEU A 65 2.40 14.00 -0.18
C LEU A 65 3.69 14.02 0.65
N ASN A 66 4.49 15.07 0.52
CA ASN A 66 5.84 15.18 1.10
C ASN A 66 6.85 14.13 0.58
N ASP A 67 6.59 13.55 -0.59
CA ASP A 67 7.55 12.63 -1.20
C ASP A 67 8.61 13.38 -1.99
N ILE A 68 9.83 12.84 -2.01
CA ILE A 68 11.01 13.46 -2.64
C ILE A 68 11.23 12.89 -4.04
N VAL A 69 11.11 13.74 -5.04
CA VAL A 69 11.51 13.48 -6.42
C VAL A 69 12.89 14.09 -6.66
N GLN A 70 13.84 13.27 -7.13
CA GLN A 70 15.21 13.69 -7.41
C GLN A 70 15.31 14.35 -8.79
N LEU A 71 15.96 15.51 -8.88
CA LEU A 71 16.24 16.27 -10.09
C LEU A 71 17.73 16.15 -10.45
N LEU A 72 18.03 15.46 -11.54
CA LEU A 72 19.34 15.50 -12.20
C LEU A 72 19.32 16.58 -13.28
N ILE A 73 20.24 17.54 -13.19
CA ILE A 73 20.40 18.62 -14.17
C ILE A 73 21.47 18.20 -15.17
N ARG A 74 21.13 18.16 -16.46
CA ARG A 74 22.11 17.91 -17.53
C ARG A 74 22.76 19.22 -17.97
N SER A 75 24.09 19.26 -17.93
CA SER A 75 24.84 20.35 -18.55
C SER A 75 24.54 20.36 -20.05
N GLN A 76 24.19 21.52 -20.62
CA GLN A 76 24.29 21.69 -22.06
C GLN A 76 25.77 21.71 -22.39
N ASN A 77 26.28 20.63 -23.00
CA ASN A 77 27.43 20.78 -23.88
C ASN A 77 26.98 21.76 -24.95
N THR A 78 27.48 22.99 -24.88
CA THR A 78 27.58 23.83 -26.06
C THR A 78 28.21 22.96 -27.15
N ASN A 79 27.50 22.88 -28.27
CA ASN A 79 27.97 22.18 -29.45
C ASN A 79 29.39 22.67 -29.77
N ILE A 80 30.40 21.85 -29.48
CA ILE A 80 31.60 21.84 -30.32
C ILE A 80 31.12 21.21 -31.62
N THR A 81 30.60 22.08 -32.47
CA THR A 81 30.59 21.86 -33.90
C THR A 81 32.04 21.68 -34.29
N SER A 82 32.35 20.48 -34.75
CA SER A 82 33.52 20.22 -35.55
C SER A 82 33.49 21.15 -36.76
N ASP A 83 34.46 22.05 -36.87
CA ASP A 83 35.18 22.20 -38.12
C ASP A 83 36.64 22.61 -37.84
N PRO A 84 37.57 22.18 -38.70
CA PRO A 84 38.99 22.10 -38.40
C PRO A 84 39.70 23.42 -38.74
N ASN A 85 40.59 23.90 -37.85
CA ASN A 85 41.97 24.19 -38.22
C ASN A 85 42.76 24.76 -37.04
N ASN A 86 43.87 24.07 -36.80
CA ASN A 86 44.98 24.42 -35.95
C ASN A 86 45.80 25.56 -36.58
N ASN A 87 46.36 26.47 -35.78
CA ASN A 87 47.76 26.96 -35.88
C ASN A 87 48.06 28.16 -34.96
N GLY A 88 49.13 28.02 -34.16
CA GLY A 88 50.08 29.05 -33.67
C GLY A 88 49.56 30.09 -32.67
N ASP A 89 50.31 30.62 -31.70
CA ASP A 89 51.74 30.51 -31.39
C ASP A 89 52.04 31.11 -29.99
N GLU A 90 53.13 30.61 -29.40
CA GLU A 90 54.15 31.23 -28.52
C GLU A 90 53.90 32.11 -27.26
N SER A 91 54.45 31.59 -26.13
CA SER A 91 55.43 32.24 -25.19
C SER A 91 54.93 33.35 -24.23
N SER A 92 55.44 33.61 -23.00
CA SER A 92 56.72 33.33 -22.34
C SER A 92 56.67 33.61 -20.80
N SER A 93 57.40 32.79 -20.03
CA SER A 93 58.25 33.03 -18.83
C SER A 93 57.92 34.01 -17.69
N GLY A 94 58.09 33.54 -16.43
CA GLY A 94 58.60 34.34 -15.30
C GLY A 94 58.21 33.85 -13.88
N PRO A 95 59.16 33.53 -12.96
CA PRO A 95 58.92 32.76 -11.72
C PRO A 95 58.66 33.60 -10.44
N PRO A 96 58.24 32.97 -9.31
CA PRO A 96 57.66 33.64 -8.15
C PRO A 96 58.61 33.82 -6.95
N ALA A 97 58.38 34.85 -6.12
CA ALA A 97 58.92 34.97 -4.76
C ALA A 97 58.06 35.97 -3.94
N PRO A 98 58.16 36.01 -2.60
CA PRO A 98 57.40 35.15 -1.69
C PRO A 98 56.55 35.96 -0.70
N LEU A 99 55.38 35.48 -0.32
CA LEU A 99 54.64 36.03 0.82
C LEU A 99 54.10 34.92 1.73
N GLU A 100 54.28 35.18 3.01
CA GLU A 100 54.24 34.27 4.14
C GLU A 100 52.81 33.93 4.60
N LYS A 101 52.77 32.89 5.43
CA LYS A 101 51.62 32.30 6.10
C LYS A 101 50.75 33.34 6.81
N HIS A 102 49.45 33.28 6.54
CA HIS A 102 48.43 33.55 7.55
C HIS A 102 47.51 32.34 7.64
N ASP A 103 47.57 31.64 8.76
CA ASP A 103 46.48 30.81 9.24
C ASP A 103 45.22 31.67 9.32
N ASN A 104 44.13 31.21 8.71
CA ASN A 104 42.79 31.55 9.17
C ASN A 104 41.91 30.31 9.08
N GLN A 105 41.50 29.87 10.26
CA GLN A 105 40.45 28.92 10.58
C GLN A 105 39.16 29.10 9.75
N PRO A 106 38.31 28.06 9.71
CA PRO A 106 36.95 28.17 9.22
C PRO A 106 36.12 29.05 10.16
N SER A 107 35.40 30.03 9.62
CA SER A 107 34.39 30.77 10.38
C SER A 107 33.09 29.97 10.45
N THR A 108 32.95 29.15 11.50
CA THR A 108 31.66 28.75 12.07
C THR A 108 31.19 29.82 13.05
N SER A 109 29.89 30.18 13.05
CA SER A 109 29.20 30.69 14.24
C SER A 109 27.69 30.68 14.01
N THR A 110 27.02 29.63 14.52
CA THR A 110 25.74 29.79 15.23
C THR A 110 25.84 31.05 16.06
N ARG A 111 24.94 32.03 15.90
CA ARG A 111 24.86 33.14 16.86
C ARG A 111 24.06 32.60 18.06
N PRO A 112 24.68 32.37 19.23
CA PRO A 112 23.99 31.75 20.35
C PRO A 112 23.19 32.76 21.19
N PHE A 113 23.30 34.05 20.86
CA PHE A 113 22.73 35.14 21.65
C PHE A 113 21.31 35.46 21.17
N LEU A 114 20.42 35.66 22.15
CA LEU A 114 19.08 36.16 21.91
C LEU A 114 19.15 37.58 21.36
N ILE A 115 18.50 37.81 20.23
CA ILE A 115 18.42 39.14 19.60
C ILE A 115 16.99 39.63 19.74
N ASP A 116 16.82 40.76 20.42
CA ASP A 116 15.54 41.44 20.51
C ASP A 116 15.31 42.24 19.21
N ALA A 117 14.31 41.83 18.43
CA ALA A 117 13.95 42.49 17.18
C ALA A 117 13.19 43.81 17.41
N GLY A 118 12.77 44.10 18.65
CA GLY A 118 11.94 45.27 18.98
C GLY A 118 10.48 45.15 18.51
N ILE A 119 10.11 44.01 17.93
CA ILE A 119 8.78 43.66 17.44
C ILE A 119 8.46 42.20 17.83
N GLY A 120 7.22 41.92 18.21
CA GLY A 120 6.81 40.59 18.70
C GLY A 120 7.16 40.30 20.16
N VAL A 121 6.75 39.13 20.64
CA VAL A 121 6.96 38.69 22.04
C VAL A 121 8.11 37.70 22.21
N PHE A 122 8.58 37.07 21.13
CA PHE A 122 9.70 36.12 21.14
C PHE A 122 10.93 36.73 20.47
N LYS A 123 12.10 36.46 21.03
CA LYS A 123 13.39 36.94 20.51
C LYS A 123 13.91 36.03 19.41
N ILE A 124 14.72 36.58 18.50
CA ILE A 124 15.43 35.78 17.51
C ILE A 124 16.45 34.88 18.25
N ASN A 125 16.56 33.64 17.79
CA ASN A 125 17.26 32.50 18.40
C ASN A 125 16.62 31.94 19.69
N GLU A 126 15.42 32.40 20.07
CA GLU A 126 14.71 31.85 21.22
C GLU A 126 14.19 30.44 20.93
N LEU A 127 14.36 29.52 21.89
CA LEU A 127 13.79 28.18 21.84
C LEU A 127 12.30 28.23 22.16
N VAL A 128 11.49 27.70 21.25
CA VAL A 128 10.04 27.69 21.32
C VAL A 128 9.48 26.29 21.07
N ASP A 129 8.21 26.11 21.42
CA ASP A 129 7.38 25.03 20.92
C ASP A 129 6.38 25.59 19.91
N CYS A 130 6.28 24.94 18.76
CA CYS A 130 5.41 25.34 17.67
C CYS A 130 4.35 24.28 17.41
N ARG A 131 3.11 24.73 17.25
CA ARG A 131 1.96 23.85 17.02
C ARG A 131 1.79 23.57 15.54
N ASP A 132 1.83 22.30 15.16
CA ASP A 132 1.35 21.87 13.84
C ASP A 132 -0.18 21.90 13.82
N ILE A 133 -0.76 22.76 13.00
CA ILE A 133 -2.23 22.94 12.89
C ILE A 133 -2.95 21.74 12.27
N SER A 134 -2.25 20.89 11.52
CA SER A 134 -2.86 19.75 10.83
C SER A 134 -3.11 18.57 11.75
N ILE A 135 -2.23 18.38 12.73
CA ILE A 135 -2.33 17.28 13.71
C ILE A 135 -2.61 17.77 15.14
N GLY A 136 -2.44 19.06 15.42
CA GLY A 136 -2.71 19.66 16.73
C GLY A 136 -1.62 19.45 17.77
N ALA A 137 -0.46 18.89 17.39
CA ALA A 137 0.67 18.57 18.25
C ALA A 137 1.74 19.69 18.28
N TRP A 138 2.54 19.71 19.33
CA TRP A 138 3.62 20.67 19.56
C TRP A 138 4.99 20.05 19.32
N PHE A 139 5.88 20.81 18.67
CA PHE A 139 7.24 20.40 18.32
C PHE A 139 8.28 21.46 18.69
N GLU A 140 9.47 20.99 19.01
CA GLU A 140 10.64 21.80 19.33
C GLU A 140 11.11 22.60 18.10
N ALA A 141 11.21 23.92 18.26
CA ALA A 141 11.74 24.82 17.23
C ALA A 141 12.53 25.99 17.83
N CYS A 142 13.21 26.75 16.99
CA CYS A 142 13.85 28.02 17.35
C CYS A 142 13.37 29.15 16.45
N ILE A 143 13.26 30.37 17.00
CA ILE A 143 12.94 31.56 16.22
C ILE A 143 14.15 31.91 15.34
N ASP A 144 13.96 31.91 14.02
CA ASP A 144 14.96 32.34 13.06
C ASP A 144 14.82 33.85 12.76
N ASN A 145 13.58 34.35 12.65
CA ASN A 145 13.31 35.77 12.40
C ASN A 145 11.92 36.20 12.91
N VAL A 146 11.71 37.52 13.04
CA VAL A 146 10.42 38.13 13.40
C VAL A 146 10.10 39.27 12.44
N SER A 147 8.88 39.32 11.92
CA SER A 147 8.47 40.30 10.90
C SER A 147 7.09 40.89 11.15
N LEU A 148 6.83 42.09 10.60
CA LEU A 148 5.52 42.74 10.63
C LEU A 148 4.71 42.40 9.37
N SER A 149 3.44 42.05 9.56
CA SER A 149 2.46 41.79 8.51
C SER A 149 2.13 43.07 7.72
N PRO A 150 2.06 43.04 6.37
CA PRO A 150 1.78 44.24 5.58
C PRO A 150 0.33 44.73 5.73
N LYS A 151 0.14 46.02 6.08
CA LYS A 151 -1.19 46.67 6.15
C LYS A 151 -1.75 47.00 4.76
N GLY A 152 -2.93 46.43 4.44
CA GLY A 152 -3.99 47.16 3.73
C GLY A 152 -4.25 46.86 2.24
N GLN A 153 -5.05 45.84 1.96
CA GLN A 153 -6.17 45.93 1.00
C GLN A 153 -7.43 45.27 1.61
N ASN A 154 -8.33 46.10 2.16
CA ASN A 154 -9.76 45.81 2.40
C ASN A 154 -10.51 46.92 1.64
N SER A 155 -11.61 46.77 0.89
CA SER A 155 -12.65 45.76 0.83
C SER A 155 -13.50 45.95 -0.47
N THR A 156 -13.73 44.89 -1.23
CA THR A 156 -15.02 44.62 -1.89
C THR A 156 -15.29 43.13 -1.79
N SER A 157 -15.91 42.74 -0.69
CA SER A 157 -16.86 41.64 -0.67
C SER A 157 -18.06 42.03 -1.54
N LYS A 158 -18.14 41.46 -2.76
CA LYS A 158 -19.41 41.27 -3.46
C LYS A 158 -19.80 39.79 -3.33
N ALA A 159 -20.80 39.50 -2.49
CA ALA A 159 -21.77 38.44 -2.78
C ALA A 159 -22.94 39.11 -3.55
N PRO A 160 -23.58 38.50 -4.57
CA PRO A 160 -24.51 37.35 -4.44
C PRO A 160 -24.39 36.33 -5.61
N THR A 161 -24.96 35.12 -5.62
CA THR A 161 -26.29 34.71 -5.16
C THR A 161 -26.31 33.49 -4.25
N ALA A 162 -26.86 33.72 -3.05
CA ALA A 162 -27.53 32.69 -2.27
C ALA A 162 -28.90 32.37 -2.89
N GLY A 163 -29.18 31.09 -3.11
CA GLY A 163 -30.52 30.53 -3.03
C GLY A 163 -30.75 29.99 -1.61
N LYS A 164 -30.98 30.91 -0.67
CA LYS A 164 -31.62 30.76 0.66
C LYS A 164 -31.32 29.51 1.50
N VAL A 165 -30.54 29.73 2.57
CA VAL A 165 -30.82 29.15 3.89
C VAL A 165 -31.83 30.06 4.59
N GLY A 166 -32.94 29.49 5.06
CA GLY A 166 -33.82 30.10 6.07
C GLY A 166 -33.40 29.64 7.47
N ARG A 167 -33.15 30.61 8.35
CA ARG A 167 -32.68 30.53 9.74
C ARG A 167 -33.49 29.58 10.67
N PRO A 168 -32.90 29.17 11.81
CA PRO A 168 -33.55 28.41 12.85
C PRO A 168 -34.34 29.30 13.83
N SER A 169 -35.35 28.74 14.49
CA SER A 169 -35.83 29.22 15.79
C SER A 169 -36.47 28.10 16.60
N LYS A 170 -35.82 27.80 17.73
CA LYS A 170 -36.36 27.39 19.03
C LYS A 170 -37.27 26.15 19.13
N ARG A 171 -36.72 25.15 19.85
CA ARG A 171 -37.33 24.32 20.90
C ARG A 171 -38.83 24.55 21.13
N THR A 172 -39.62 23.47 21.05
CA THR A 172 -40.24 22.80 22.22
C THR A 172 -41.01 21.53 21.81
N ASN A 173 -40.90 20.50 22.65
CA ASN A 173 -41.83 19.40 22.95
C ASN A 173 -42.77 18.83 21.86
N GLY A 174 -42.62 17.51 21.67
CA GLY A 174 -43.67 16.59 22.14
C GLY A 174 -44.57 15.95 21.09
N LYS A 175 -44.63 14.61 21.21
CA LYS A 175 -45.72 13.69 20.85
C LYS A 175 -45.89 13.27 19.37
N LEU A 176 -45.60 11.97 19.20
CA LEU A 176 -46.23 11.05 18.27
C LEU A 176 -47.73 10.93 18.60
N GLU A 177 -48.61 10.96 17.60
CA GLU A 177 -49.81 10.11 17.49
C GLU A 177 -50.41 10.22 16.06
N THR A 178 -50.30 9.11 15.32
CA THR A 178 -51.40 8.34 14.69
C THR A 178 -52.26 8.93 13.55
N GLU A 179 -52.09 8.32 12.35
CA GLU A 179 -53.12 7.96 11.33
C GLU A 179 -53.94 9.08 10.62
N PRO A 180 -54.67 8.80 9.53
CA PRO A 180 -54.24 8.13 8.29
C PRO A 180 -54.76 8.86 7.02
N GLY A 181 -54.35 8.35 5.85
CA GLY A 181 -55.32 8.09 4.77
C GLY A 181 -55.44 9.10 3.62
N GLN A 182 -55.14 8.57 2.42
CA GLN A 182 -55.90 8.73 1.18
C GLN A 182 -55.97 10.15 0.56
N SER A 183 -55.17 10.42 -0.48
CA SER A 183 -55.38 10.04 -1.89
C SER A 183 -56.17 11.07 -2.68
N HIS A 184 -55.65 11.32 -3.88
CA HIS A 184 -56.31 11.78 -5.10
C HIS A 184 -56.43 13.29 -5.39
N LEU A 185 -55.76 13.61 -6.52
CA LEU A 185 -56.25 14.38 -7.67
C LEU A 185 -56.37 15.88 -7.45
N SER A 186 -55.44 16.64 -8.05
CA SER A 186 -55.63 17.43 -9.29
C SER A 186 -56.55 18.63 -9.04
N SER A 187 -56.25 19.86 -9.39
CA SER A 187 -55.30 20.51 -10.28
C SER A 187 -55.95 21.87 -10.50
N SER A 188 -55.16 22.95 -10.55
CA SER A 188 -55.53 24.20 -11.22
C SER A 188 -56.70 24.98 -10.60
N ASP A 189 -56.73 26.30 -10.56
CA ASP A 189 -55.83 27.37 -10.96
C ASP A 189 -56.46 28.63 -10.34
N ASN A 190 -55.65 29.65 -10.08
CA ASN A 190 -55.94 31.09 -10.22
C ASN A 190 -57.30 31.62 -9.66
N ASN A 191 -57.37 32.70 -8.90
CA ASN A 191 -56.78 34.00 -9.19
C ASN A 191 -57.24 35.02 -8.11
N ASN A 192 -56.50 36.12 -8.01
CA ASN A 192 -56.96 37.48 -7.66
C ASN A 192 -57.43 37.78 -6.22
N ASN A 193 -56.73 38.69 -5.53
CA ASN A 193 -56.85 40.17 -5.58
C ASN A 193 -58.02 40.62 -4.68
N GLY A 194 -57.92 41.51 -3.72
CA GLY A 194 -56.90 42.46 -3.29
C GLY A 194 -57.48 43.27 -2.12
N ASN A 195 -56.90 44.45 -1.86
CA ASN A 195 -57.35 45.52 -0.95
C ASN A 195 -57.19 45.22 0.56
N ASN A 196 -56.83 46.16 1.44
CA ASN A 196 -56.59 47.61 1.39
C ASN A 196 -55.74 47.91 2.66
N SER A 197 -54.72 48.78 2.62
CA SER A 197 -54.78 50.22 2.96
C SER A 197 -55.30 50.45 4.40
N THR A 198 -54.70 51.21 5.33
CA THR A 198 -53.77 52.34 5.24
C THR A 198 -53.39 52.78 6.67
N SER A 199 -52.12 53.20 6.85
CA SER A 199 -51.55 54.31 7.67
C SER A 199 -52.19 54.78 8.98
N VAL A 200 -51.37 55.13 10.00
CA VAL A 200 -51.01 56.52 10.42
C VAL A 200 -50.04 56.51 11.65
N LEU A 201 -48.88 57.20 11.50
CA LEU A 201 -48.07 58.12 12.37
C LEU A 201 -48.41 58.23 13.90
N ASN A 202 -47.55 58.62 14.88
CA ASN A 202 -46.15 59.05 15.08
C ASN A 202 -45.89 59.24 16.62
N SER A 203 -44.61 59.24 17.06
CA SER A 203 -43.99 60.06 18.15
C SER A 203 -44.41 59.90 19.64
N ASP A 204 -43.62 60.11 20.72
CA ASP A 204 -42.24 60.54 21.05
C ASP A 204 -41.91 60.24 22.56
N SER A 205 -40.63 60.32 22.95
CA SER A 205 -40.06 60.94 24.20
C SER A 205 -39.46 60.13 25.40
N ILE A 206 -38.12 60.29 25.57
CA ILE A 206 -37.30 60.74 26.74
C ILE A 206 -37.16 59.89 28.05
N GLY A 207 -35.90 59.73 28.55
CA GLY A 207 -35.39 58.86 29.67
C GLY A 207 -35.44 59.46 31.10
N PRO A 208 -34.44 59.30 32.05
CA PRO A 208 -33.24 58.44 32.19
C PRO A 208 -32.96 57.84 33.64
N GLY A 209 -31.88 57.04 33.80
CA GLY A 209 -31.07 56.83 35.04
C GLY A 209 -31.44 55.66 35.98
N ALA A 210 -30.57 54.98 36.75
CA ALA A 210 -29.11 54.85 36.90
C ALA A 210 -28.81 53.73 37.94
N GLY A 211 -27.70 53.00 37.81
CA GLY A 211 -27.02 52.28 38.92
C GLY A 211 -26.66 50.79 38.68
N PRO A 212 -25.48 50.29 39.13
CA PRO A 212 -24.54 49.61 38.21
C PRO A 212 -23.88 48.28 38.68
N SER A 213 -23.06 47.70 37.77
CA SER A 213 -21.89 46.81 38.00
C SER A 213 -22.14 45.30 38.17
N THR A 214 -21.38 44.35 37.59
CA THR A 214 -20.04 44.36 36.95
C THR A 214 -19.91 43.27 35.88
N SER A 215 -19.54 43.65 34.66
CA SER A 215 -18.70 42.84 33.77
C SER A 215 -18.13 43.77 32.71
N GLN A 216 -16.88 44.19 32.92
CA GLN A 216 -15.94 44.67 31.90
C GLN A 216 -14.65 45.00 32.65
N THR A 217 -13.60 44.22 32.37
CA THR A 217 -12.25 44.76 32.41
C THR A 217 -11.90 45.14 30.99
N ASP A 218 -11.58 46.41 30.89
CA ASP A 218 -11.18 47.19 29.74
C ASP A 218 -10.02 46.57 28.96
N TYR A 219 -10.18 46.48 27.64
CA TYR A 219 -9.04 46.54 26.74
C TYR A 219 -8.69 48.01 26.56
N THR A 220 -7.65 48.46 27.25
CA THR A 220 -6.98 49.71 26.95
C THR A 220 -6.48 49.67 25.51
N ALA A 221 -6.48 50.83 24.86
CA ALA A 221 -6.18 51.07 23.44
C ALA A 221 -4.70 50.83 23.04
N THR A 222 -4.04 49.81 23.61
CA THR A 222 -2.66 49.40 23.32
C THR A 222 -2.55 47.99 22.74
N ASP A 223 -3.62 47.19 22.70
CA ASP A 223 -3.57 45.80 22.19
C ASP A 223 -3.90 45.65 20.69
N LYS A 224 -4.22 46.74 19.99
CA LYS A 224 -4.44 46.72 18.52
C LYS A 224 -3.15 46.59 17.69
N GLU A 225 -1.99 46.50 18.33
CA GLU A 225 -0.69 46.36 17.64
C GLU A 225 -0.13 44.93 17.66
N LYS A 226 -0.77 43.96 18.34
CA LYS A 226 -0.23 42.59 18.51
C LYS A 226 -0.61 41.57 17.44
N GLU A 227 -1.60 41.84 16.58
CA GLU A 227 -2.05 40.89 15.55
C GLU A 227 -1.26 40.96 14.22
N ASP A 228 -0.32 41.90 14.08
CA ASP A 228 0.46 42.11 12.86
C ASP A 228 1.88 41.51 12.93
N VAL A 229 2.16 40.51 13.79
CA VAL A 229 3.52 39.92 13.90
C VAL A 229 3.54 38.46 13.45
N THR A 230 4.40 38.14 12.48
CA THR A 230 4.65 36.78 11.99
C THR A 230 6.04 36.30 12.44
N TYR A 231 6.10 35.08 12.96
CA TYR A 231 7.34 34.45 13.42
C TYR A 231 7.85 33.46 12.37
N HIS A 232 9.13 33.53 12.07
CA HIS A 232 9.83 32.59 11.20
C HIS A 232 10.63 31.64 12.08
N ILE A 233 10.34 30.34 12.03
CA ILE A 233 10.90 29.33 12.94
C ILE A 233 11.60 28.21 12.19
N ARG A 234 12.59 27.58 12.82
CA ARG A 234 13.23 26.36 12.34
C ARG A 234 12.98 25.24 13.33
N TYR A 235 12.48 24.10 12.86
CA TYR A 235 12.30 22.93 13.72
C TYR A 235 13.65 22.29 14.08
N ASP A 236 13.81 21.89 15.34
CA ASP A 236 15.08 21.37 15.88
C ASP A 236 15.43 19.99 15.29
N ASP A 237 14.43 19.10 15.17
CA ASP A 237 14.58 17.72 14.68
C ASP A 237 14.21 17.55 13.19
N TYR A 238 13.80 18.63 12.53
CA TYR A 238 13.42 18.64 11.11
C TYR A 238 14.07 19.81 10.36
N PRO A 239 15.43 19.92 10.37
CA PRO A 239 16.15 21.02 9.75
C PRO A 239 15.93 21.10 8.22
N GLU A 240 15.50 19.99 7.59
CA GLU A 240 15.13 19.92 6.17
C GLU A 240 13.89 20.74 5.81
N ASN A 241 13.03 21.07 6.78
CA ASN A 241 11.85 21.92 6.57
C ASN A 241 12.23 23.40 6.42
N GLY A 242 13.49 23.77 6.68
CA GLY A 242 13.96 25.13 6.57
C GLY A 242 13.29 26.07 7.58
N VAL A 243 13.02 27.30 7.15
CA VAL A 243 12.39 28.35 7.96
C VAL A 243 10.91 28.43 7.60
N VAL A 244 10.04 28.24 8.59
CA VAL A 244 8.58 28.13 8.45
C VAL A 244 7.90 29.32 9.11
N GLU A 245 6.87 29.89 8.47
CA GLU A 245 6.08 30.99 9.02
C GLU A 245 4.99 30.50 9.96
N MET A 246 4.91 31.11 11.14
CA MET A 246 3.97 30.77 12.20
C MET A 246 3.30 32.02 12.76
N CYS A 247 1.99 31.92 12.96
CA CYS A 247 1.22 32.90 13.72
C CYS A 247 1.56 32.81 15.22
N GLY A 248 1.59 33.96 15.91
CA GLY A 248 1.91 34.01 17.34
C GLY A 248 1.01 33.16 18.25
N SER A 249 -0.20 32.79 17.82
CA SER A 249 -1.08 31.87 18.56
C SER A 249 -0.61 30.41 18.56
N ASN A 250 0.26 30.04 17.62
CA ASN A 250 0.80 28.68 17.46
C ASN A 250 2.28 28.58 17.89
N VAL A 251 2.79 29.60 18.60
CA VAL A 251 4.16 29.64 19.12
C VAL A 251 4.11 29.93 20.62
N ARG A 252 4.86 29.17 21.41
CA ARG A 252 5.01 29.39 22.85
C ARG A 252 6.45 29.13 23.31
N PRO A 253 6.87 29.63 24.48
CA PRO A 253 8.20 29.32 24.99
C PRO A 253 8.41 27.81 25.14
N ARG A 254 9.64 27.34 24.90
CA ARG A 254 10.01 25.92 25.03
C ARG A 254 9.63 25.37 26.41
N ALA A 255 8.89 24.27 26.42
CA ALA A 255 8.55 23.51 27.61
C ALA A 255 9.81 23.01 28.31
N ARG A 256 9.93 23.31 29.61
CA ARG A 256 11.10 22.97 30.43
C ARG A 256 10.75 22.46 31.81
N THR A 257 9.55 22.79 32.30
CA THR A 257 9.13 22.48 33.66
C THR A 257 8.30 21.20 33.68
N LEU A 258 8.85 20.14 34.26
CA LEU A 258 8.12 18.89 34.53
C LEU A 258 7.29 19.04 35.81
N LEU A 259 6.00 18.76 35.71
CA LEU A 259 5.08 18.77 36.84
C LEU A 259 5.14 17.46 37.59
N ARG A 260 5.34 17.54 38.90
CA ARG A 260 5.24 16.38 39.79
C ARG A 260 3.80 16.09 40.14
N TRP A 261 3.53 14.88 40.61
CA TRP A 261 2.19 14.44 41.01
C TRP A 261 1.48 15.38 41.99
N ASP A 262 2.22 15.94 42.96
CA ASP A 262 1.71 16.89 43.96
C ASP A 262 1.23 18.22 43.37
N GLN A 263 1.61 18.50 42.12
CA GLN A 263 1.31 19.75 41.41
C GLN A 263 0.16 19.59 40.41
N LEU A 264 -0.34 18.36 40.20
CA LEU A 264 -1.44 18.09 39.28
C LEU A 264 -2.78 18.32 39.97
N THR A 265 -3.67 19.07 39.31
CA THR A 265 -5.05 19.29 39.76
C THR A 265 -6.02 19.04 38.62
N VAL A 266 -7.24 18.59 38.95
CA VAL A 266 -8.31 18.42 37.95
C VAL A 266 -8.70 19.79 37.39
N GLY A 267 -8.80 19.88 36.07
CA GLY A 267 -9.02 21.13 35.32
C GLY A 267 -7.72 21.83 34.90
N LEU A 268 -6.55 21.35 35.32
CA LEU A 268 -5.26 21.91 34.88
C LEU A 268 -4.97 21.51 33.43
N VAL A 269 -4.57 22.49 32.60
CA VAL A 269 -4.14 22.26 31.22
C VAL A 269 -2.62 22.11 31.18
N VAL A 270 -2.16 20.97 30.67
CA VAL A 270 -0.77 20.53 30.65
C VAL A 270 -0.38 20.00 29.27
N MET A 271 0.91 19.91 28.98
CA MET A 271 1.40 19.25 27.77
C MET A 271 1.81 17.81 28.09
N VAL A 272 1.35 16.86 27.28
CA VAL A 272 1.48 15.42 27.54
C VAL A 272 1.81 14.65 26.26
N ASN A 273 2.51 13.52 26.41
CA ASN A 273 2.73 12.60 25.31
C ASN A 273 1.55 11.64 25.17
N TYR A 274 0.95 11.56 23.99
CA TYR A 274 -0.12 10.61 23.70
C TYR A 274 -0.08 10.15 22.25
N ASN A 275 -0.41 8.89 22.02
CA ASN A 275 -0.58 8.34 20.69
C ASN A 275 -2.08 8.14 20.40
N ILE A 276 -2.60 8.93 19.46
CA ILE A 276 -4.03 8.92 19.11
C ILE A 276 -4.43 7.61 18.40
N GLU A 277 -3.49 6.97 17.69
CA GLU A 277 -3.73 5.75 16.93
C GLU A 277 -3.57 4.49 17.79
N ILE A 278 -2.57 4.47 18.66
CA ILE A 278 -2.21 3.33 19.52
C ILE A 278 -1.95 3.85 20.94
N PRO A 279 -2.98 3.98 21.80
CA PRO A 279 -2.85 4.55 23.15
C PRO A 279 -1.80 3.87 24.04
N GLU A 280 -1.43 2.63 23.74
CA GLU A 280 -0.41 1.84 24.44
C GLU A 280 1.04 2.22 24.10
N GLU A 281 1.26 3.04 23.07
CA GLU A 281 2.59 3.40 22.56
C GLU A 281 2.89 4.90 22.74
N ARG A 282 4.17 5.26 22.68
CA ARG A 282 4.61 6.66 22.67
C ARG A 282 4.12 7.34 21.39
N GLY A 283 3.62 8.56 21.51
CA GLY A 283 3.08 9.34 20.40
C GLY A 283 3.66 10.75 20.34
N PHE A 284 2.81 11.72 20.04
CA PHE A 284 3.17 13.14 19.91
C PHE A 284 2.81 13.94 21.16
N TRP A 285 3.25 15.18 21.22
CA TRP A 285 3.03 16.09 22.36
C TRP A 285 1.79 16.94 22.13
N PHE A 286 0.78 16.79 22.99
CA PHE A 286 -0.48 17.51 22.88
C PHE A 286 -0.76 18.32 24.14
N ASP A 287 -1.55 19.39 23.99
CA ASP A 287 -2.18 20.04 25.13
C ASP A 287 -3.36 19.20 25.60
N ALA A 288 -3.51 19.03 26.91
CA ALA A 288 -4.59 18.27 27.48
C ALA A 288 -5.03 18.83 28.82
N GLU A 289 -6.34 18.77 29.08
CA GLU A 289 -6.95 19.12 30.36
C GLU A 289 -7.05 17.87 31.23
N ILE A 290 -6.58 17.92 32.48
CA ILE A 290 -6.69 16.81 33.42
C ILE A 290 -8.15 16.67 33.86
N THR A 291 -8.78 15.54 33.57
CA THR A 291 -10.19 15.28 33.90
C THR A 291 -10.36 14.46 35.17
N ALA A 292 -9.40 13.58 35.49
CA ALA A 292 -9.41 12.82 36.73
C ALA A 292 -7.99 12.46 37.20
N LEU A 293 -7.78 12.48 38.51
CA LEU A 293 -6.57 12.04 39.19
C LEU A 293 -6.95 10.98 40.22
N ASN A 294 -6.54 9.74 39.98
CA ASN A 294 -6.83 8.61 40.85
C ASN A 294 -5.52 8.06 41.43
N GLU A 295 -5.34 8.17 42.75
CA GLU A 295 -4.22 7.56 43.46
C GLU A 295 -4.70 6.27 44.15
N ILE A 296 -4.51 5.13 43.48
CA ILE A 296 -4.93 3.81 43.96
C ILE A 296 -3.93 3.27 44.99
N SER A 297 -2.64 3.57 44.81
CA SER A 297 -1.57 3.28 45.78
C SER A 297 -0.37 4.20 45.56
N ARG A 298 0.64 4.15 46.44
CA ARG A 298 1.90 4.91 46.29
C ARG A 298 2.58 4.73 44.92
N THR A 299 2.34 3.60 44.25
CA THR A 299 2.94 3.27 42.94
C THR A 299 1.92 3.18 41.81
N ASN A 300 0.63 3.07 42.12
CA ASN A 300 -0.42 2.94 41.14
C ASN A 300 -1.25 4.23 41.08
N LYS A 301 -0.91 5.04 40.10
CA LYS A 301 -1.46 6.36 39.84
C LYS A 301 -2.08 6.32 38.44
N GLU A 302 -3.28 6.87 38.31
CA GLU A 302 -3.97 6.98 37.02
C GLU A 302 -4.37 8.44 36.80
N VAL A 303 -3.99 8.96 35.63
CA VAL A 303 -4.39 10.29 35.17
C VAL A 303 -5.25 10.09 33.93
N ARG A 304 -6.46 10.65 33.97
CA ARG A 304 -7.29 10.80 32.78
C ARG A 304 -7.26 12.23 32.32
N ILE A 305 -7.19 12.38 31.02
CA ILE A 305 -7.05 13.67 30.36
C ILE A 305 -8.05 13.78 29.21
N ARG A 306 -8.21 15.02 28.76
CA ARG A 306 -8.96 15.39 27.58
C ARG A 306 -8.01 16.16 26.65
N ILE A 307 -7.70 15.60 25.50
CA ILE A 307 -6.71 16.17 24.56
C ILE A 307 -7.35 17.30 23.74
N LEU A 308 -6.64 18.40 23.56
CA LEU A 308 -7.07 19.62 22.89
C LEU A 308 -6.33 19.77 21.55
N LEU A 309 -7.00 19.52 20.42
CA LEU A 309 -6.38 19.55 19.07
C LEU A 309 -6.39 20.94 18.42
N GLY A 310 -7.08 21.92 19.03
CA GLY A 310 -6.90 23.35 18.74
C GLY A 310 -8.08 24.07 18.09
N GLY A 311 -9.02 23.34 17.49
CA GLY A 311 -10.27 23.91 16.98
C GLY A 311 -11.40 23.92 18.02
N PRO A 312 -12.42 24.79 17.87
CA PRO A 312 -13.60 24.79 18.73
C PRO A 312 -14.39 23.49 18.55
N GLY A 313 -14.21 22.55 19.48
CA GLY A 313 -14.87 21.22 19.47
C GLY A 313 -13.94 20.05 19.14
N ASP A 314 -12.68 20.31 18.75
CA ASP A 314 -11.71 19.27 18.40
C ASP A 314 -11.00 18.75 19.65
N VAL A 315 -11.73 17.92 20.39
CA VAL A 315 -11.33 17.42 21.69
C VAL A 315 -11.48 15.91 21.72
N ILE A 316 -10.45 15.19 22.16
CA ILE A 316 -10.53 13.75 22.41
C ILE A 316 -10.81 13.54 23.91
N PRO A 317 -12.02 13.10 24.29
CA PRO A 317 -12.37 12.90 25.69
C PRO A 317 -11.76 11.60 26.22
N ASP A 318 -11.62 11.54 27.55
CA ASP A 318 -11.38 10.30 28.32
C ASP A 318 -10.17 9.47 27.90
N CYS A 319 -9.01 10.13 27.72
CA CYS A 319 -7.75 9.47 27.41
C CYS A 319 -6.99 9.10 28.69
N LYS A 320 -6.51 7.86 28.79
CA LYS A 320 -5.67 7.40 29.90
C LYS A 320 -4.20 7.70 29.59
N LEU A 321 -3.56 8.51 30.43
CA LEU A 321 -2.15 8.85 30.24
C LEU A 321 -1.23 7.75 30.76
N LEU A 322 -0.25 7.35 29.93
CA LEU A 322 0.74 6.33 30.29
C LEU A 322 2.00 6.91 30.93
N PHE A 323 2.51 8.01 30.37
CA PHE A 323 3.78 8.61 30.75
C PHE A 323 3.58 9.69 31.82
N LEU A 324 3.37 9.26 33.07
CA LEU A 324 3.09 10.17 34.20
C LEU A 324 4.30 10.98 34.65
N ASP A 325 5.52 10.52 34.33
CA ASP A 325 6.78 11.20 34.69
C ASP A 325 7.16 12.31 33.68
N GLU A 326 6.37 12.47 32.62
CA GLU A 326 6.68 13.35 31.48
C GLU A 326 5.55 14.34 31.19
N ILE A 327 4.90 14.85 32.25
CA ILE A 327 3.85 15.88 32.15
C ILE A 327 4.49 17.26 32.26
N TYR A 328 4.37 18.06 31.20
CA TYR A 328 4.98 19.38 31.14
C TYR A 328 3.97 20.49 31.49
N GLN A 329 4.46 21.50 32.19
CA GLN A 329 3.75 22.76 32.32
C GLN A 329 3.73 23.49 30.96
N ILE A 330 2.59 24.08 30.61
CA ILE A 330 2.49 24.98 29.45
C ILE A 330 3.06 26.34 29.86
N GLU A 331 4.17 26.71 29.24
CA GLU A 331 4.85 27.98 29.49
C GLU A 331 4.05 29.15 28.88
N LYS A 332 3.89 30.24 29.64
CA LYS A 332 3.15 31.44 29.20
C LYS A 332 4.09 32.46 28.55
N THR A 333 3.54 33.28 27.67
CA THR A 333 4.26 34.41 27.06
C THR A 333 4.83 35.33 28.15
N GLY A 334 6.12 35.66 28.05
CA GLY A 334 6.88 36.39 29.09
C GLY A 334 7.72 35.51 30.03
N ALA A 335 7.72 34.18 29.85
CA ALA A 335 8.69 33.30 30.50
C ALA A 335 10.14 33.64 30.08
N HIS A 336 11.13 33.19 30.86
CA HIS A 336 12.54 33.43 30.56
C HIS A 336 12.91 32.85 29.18
N SER A 337 13.32 33.70 28.25
CA SER A 337 13.75 33.29 26.91
C SER A 337 14.94 32.33 27.02
N LEU A 338 14.83 31.15 26.40
CA LEU A 338 15.92 30.18 26.33
C LEU A 338 16.61 30.28 24.99
N SER A 339 17.89 29.96 24.98
CA SER A 339 18.70 29.80 23.79
C SER A 339 19.40 28.44 23.80
N ALA A 340 20.09 28.11 22.71
CA ALA A 340 20.86 26.87 22.61
C ALA A 340 21.97 26.75 23.68
N VAL A 341 22.40 27.84 24.33
CA VAL A 341 23.41 27.77 25.41
C VAL A 341 22.84 27.28 26.73
N ASP A 342 21.54 27.39 26.93
CA ASP A 342 20.86 26.98 28.17
C ASP A 342 20.60 25.46 28.20
N GLY A 343 20.77 24.79 27.06
CA GLY A 343 20.52 23.37 26.84
C GLY A 343 19.69 23.13 25.58
N GLN A 344 19.58 21.87 25.15
CA GLN A 344 18.79 21.53 23.94
C GLN A 344 17.29 21.38 24.23
N PHE A 345 16.90 21.13 25.49
CA PHE A 345 15.50 20.96 25.93
C PHE A 345 14.66 20.06 24.99
N LYS A 346 15.25 18.95 24.52
CA LYS A 346 14.57 17.98 23.66
C LYS A 346 13.75 17.00 24.48
N ARG A 347 12.56 16.67 23.99
CA ARG A 347 11.68 15.65 24.56
C ARG A 347 11.92 14.30 23.88
N LYS A 348 11.46 13.23 24.53
CA LYS A 348 11.57 11.87 23.97
C LYS A 348 10.55 11.68 22.84
N SER A 349 11.02 11.25 21.66
CA SER A 349 10.21 11.02 20.46
C SER A 349 10.42 9.59 19.90
N GLY A 350 9.35 8.98 19.37
CA GLY A 350 9.38 7.69 18.64
C GLY A 350 9.22 6.40 19.48
N PRO A 351 9.03 5.23 18.81
CA PRO A 351 8.89 3.93 19.47
C PRO A 351 10.25 3.40 19.97
N GLU A 352 10.30 2.95 21.22
CA GLU A 352 11.54 2.43 21.85
C GLU A 352 11.92 1.04 21.32
N CYS A 353 13.21 0.82 21.04
CA CYS A 353 13.70 -0.51 20.68
C CYS A 353 13.55 -1.47 21.86
N LYS A 354 12.71 -2.51 21.73
CA LYS A 354 12.45 -3.49 22.80
C LYS A 354 13.69 -4.26 23.28
N HIS A 355 14.76 -4.30 22.49
CA HIS A 355 15.98 -5.03 22.80
C HIS A 355 17.02 -4.19 23.56
N CYS A 356 17.24 -2.94 23.15
CA CYS A 356 18.24 -2.07 23.79
C CYS A 356 17.64 -0.94 24.61
N LYS A 357 16.30 -0.81 24.64
CA LYS A 357 15.57 0.27 25.33
C LYS A 357 16.12 1.66 25.02
N THR A 358 16.59 1.84 23.79
CA THR A 358 17.14 3.12 23.29
C THR A 358 18.38 3.61 24.04
N ASP A 359 19.10 2.74 24.77
CA ASP A 359 20.38 3.09 25.39
C ASP A 359 21.42 3.34 24.29
N PRO A 360 21.93 4.58 24.12
CA PRO A 360 22.85 4.94 23.03
C PRO A 360 24.22 4.24 23.14
N GLU A 361 24.63 3.85 24.34
CA GLU A 361 25.94 3.23 24.62
C GLU A 361 25.89 1.70 24.46
N SER A 362 24.70 1.11 24.43
CA SER A 362 24.53 -0.34 24.28
C SER A 362 24.63 -0.80 22.83
N GLU A 363 25.47 -1.79 22.57
CA GLU A 363 25.47 -2.50 21.29
C GLU A 363 24.15 -3.26 21.08
N CYS A 364 23.52 -3.10 19.92
CA CYS A 364 22.28 -3.79 19.59
C CYS A 364 22.24 -4.26 18.13
N ARG A 365 22.32 -5.58 17.94
CA ARG A 365 22.23 -6.23 16.61
C ARG A 365 20.83 -6.23 16.00
N PHE A 366 19.82 -5.74 16.73
CA PHE A 366 18.42 -5.72 16.27
C PHE A 366 17.98 -4.36 15.73
N CYS A 367 18.43 -3.25 16.33
CA CYS A 367 18.15 -1.90 15.84
C CYS A 367 19.36 -1.22 15.20
N SER A 368 20.50 -1.91 15.10
CA SER A 368 21.71 -1.39 14.45
C SER A 368 22.46 -2.52 13.74
N CYS A 369 23.75 -2.32 13.43
CA CYS A 369 24.53 -3.26 12.62
C CYS A 369 24.42 -4.69 13.19
N CYS A 370 23.90 -5.62 12.41
CA CYS A 370 23.65 -6.98 12.88
C CYS A 370 24.94 -7.82 13.06
N VAL A 371 26.09 -7.31 12.60
CA VAL A 371 27.40 -7.93 12.78
C VAL A 371 28.02 -7.48 14.10
N CYS A 372 28.38 -6.20 14.22
CA CYS A 372 29.06 -5.66 15.39
C CYS A 372 28.10 -5.19 16.51
N GLY A 373 26.85 -4.84 16.18
CA GLY A 373 25.90 -4.24 17.13
C GLY A 373 26.13 -2.74 17.37
N GLY A 374 27.20 -2.16 16.82
CA GLY A 374 27.55 -0.76 16.99
C GLY A 374 26.56 0.19 16.32
N LYS A 375 26.21 1.26 17.04
CA LYS A 375 25.28 2.33 16.63
C LYS A 375 25.97 3.55 15.99
N GLN A 376 27.30 3.59 16.08
CA GLN A 376 28.15 4.58 15.42
C GLN A 376 28.09 4.46 13.90
N ASP A 377 28.49 5.52 13.18
CA ASP A 377 28.62 5.54 11.72
C ASP A 377 27.35 5.11 10.97
N ALA A 378 26.18 5.59 11.43
CA ALA A 378 24.88 5.30 10.81
C ALA A 378 24.84 5.64 9.31
N HIS A 379 25.55 6.69 8.90
CA HIS A 379 25.67 7.09 7.49
C HIS A 379 26.46 6.09 6.63
N MET A 380 27.17 5.13 7.23
CA MET A 380 27.88 4.03 6.56
C MET A 380 27.19 2.68 6.75
N GLN A 381 25.92 2.67 7.17
CA GLN A 381 25.10 1.47 7.32
C GLN A 381 24.20 1.25 6.09
N LEU A 382 24.09 -0.01 5.68
CA LEU A 382 23.20 -0.52 4.64
C LEU A 382 22.08 -1.33 5.27
N LEU A 383 20.86 -1.17 4.78
CA LEU A 383 19.70 -1.99 5.15
C LEU A 383 19.42 -3.02 4.04
N CYS A 384 19.21 -4.27 4.42
CA CYS A 384 18.87 -5.33 3.46
C CYS A 384 17.38 -5.27 3.07
N ASP A 385 17.06 -5.19 1.78
CA ASP A 385 15.68 -5.08 1.30
C ASP A 385 14.82 -6.34 1.53
N GLU A 386 15.44 -7.49 1.81
CA GLU A 386 14.71 -8.72 2.10
C GLU A 386 14.46 -8.93 3.60
N CYS A 387 15.48 -8.76 4.44
CA CYS A 387 15.40 -9.08 5.88
C CYS A 387 15.38 -7.86 6.80
N ASN A 388 15.52 -6.66 6.23
CA ASN A 388 15.49 -5.36 6.90
C ASN A 388 16.51 -5.19 8.06
N MET A 389 17.61 -5.94 8.02
CA MET A 389 18.71 -5.84 8.99
C MET A 389 19.76 -4.84 8.50
N ALA A 390 20.35 -4.08 9.42
CA ALA A 390 21.40 -3.11 9.13
C ALA A 390 22.81 -3.74 9.15
N PHE A 391 23.71 -3.23 8.32
CA PHE A 391 25.10 -3.68 8.19
C PHE A 391 26.02 -2.49 7.92
N HIS A 392 27.12 -2.29 8.65
CA HIS A 392 28.14 -1.34 8.17
C HIS A 392 28.81 -1.87 6.92
N ILE A 393 29.16 -0.98 5.98
CA ILE A 393 29.88 -1.33 4.75
C ILE A 393 31.19 -2.10 5.03
N TYR A 394 31.89 -1.74 6.11
CA TYR A 394 33.14 -2.37 6.51
C TYR A 394 32.98 -3.63 7.37
N CYS A 395 31.79 -3.86 7.94
CA CYS A 395 31.46 -5.08 8.68
C CYS A 395 31.04 -6.24 7.76
N LEU A 396 30.91 -5.98 6.46
CA LEU A 396 30.62 -6.99 5.44
C LEU A 396 31.87 -7.82 5.12
N ASN A 397 31.66 -9.00 4.54
CA ASN A 397 32.74 -9.87 4.08
C ASN A 397 32.49 -10.31 2.62
N PRO A 398 33.26 -9.82 1.64
CA PRO A 398 34.33 -8.82 1.80
C PRO A 398 33.79 -7.43 2.21
N PRO A 399 34.59 -6.60 2.91
CA PRO A 399 34.22 -5.22 3.23
C PRO A 399 33.99 -4.40 1.96
N LEU A 400 32.96 -3.56 1.95
CA LEU A 400 32.71 -2.63 0.86
C LEU A 400 33.47 -1.33 1.09
N ALA A 401 34.12 -0.82 0.04
CA ALA A 401 34.86 0.44 0.08
C ALA A 401 33.92 1.67 0.09
N THR A 402 32.77 1.55 -0.57
CA THR A 402 31.73 2.57 -0.65
C THR A 402 30.36 1.91 -0.56
N ILE A 403 29.36 2.70 -0.20
CA ILE A 403 27.95 2.31 -0.30
C ILE A 403 27.65 2.04 -1.79
N PRO A 404 27.13 0.86 -2.17
CA PRO A 404 26.81 0.55 -3.57
C PRO A 404 25.77 1.52 -4.15
N ASP A 405 25.93 1.88 -5.42
CA ASP A 405 25.02 2.77 -6.15
C ASP A 405 23.74 2.05 -6.65
N ASP A 406 23.64 0.74 -6.44
CA ASP A 406 22.49 -0.08 -6.86
C ASP A 406 21.23 0.24 -6.04
N GLU A 407 20.06 0.25 -6.72
CA GLU A 407 18.76 0.57 -6.11
C GLU A 407 18.26 -0.46 -5.07
N ASP A 408 18.71 -1.70 -5.19
CA ASP A 408 18.38 -2.79 -4.27
C ASP A 408 19.68 -3.39 -3.71
N TRP A 409 19.79 -3.48 -2.38
CA TRP A 409 20.92 -4.13 -1.71
C TRP A 409 20.48 -5.30 -0.84
N TYR A 410 21.09 -6.46 -1.09
CA TYR A 410 20.86 -7.67 -0.31
C TYR A 410 22.11 -8.05 0.47
N CYS A 411 21.94 -8.31 1.76
CA CYS A 411 23.05 -8.73 2.61
C CYS A 411 23.63 -10.09 2.15
N PRO A 412 24.88 -10.43 2.50
CA PRO A 412 25.53 -11.68 2.05
C PRO A 412 24.77 -12.97 2.37
N THR A 413 23.85 -12.93 3.34
CA THR A 413 22.99 -14.07 3.67
C THR A 413 21.71 -14.16 2.85
N CYS A 414 21.25 -13.04 2.29
CA CYS A 414 20.05 -12.90 1.46
C CYS A 414 20.40 -12.88 -0.04
N LYS A 415 21.58 -12.36 -0.39
CA LYS A 415 22.11 -12.33 -1.75
C LYS A 415 22.35 -13.75 -2.23
N ASN A 416 21.73 -14.13 -3.36
CA ASN A 416 22.08 -15.35 -4.07
C ASN A 416 23.44 -15.13 -4.74
N ASP A 417 24.40 -16.01 -4.49
CA ASP A 417 25.74 -15.91 -5.04
C ASP A 417 25.69 -16.11 -6.56
N THR A 418 26.01 -15.07 -7.32
CA THR A 418 25.97 -15.07 -8.79
C THR A 418 27.25 -15.64 -9.41
N SER A 419 28.24 -16.02 -8.59
CA SER A 419 29.58 -16.41 -9.05
C SER A 419 29.85 -17.93 -9.04
N GLU A 420 28.99 -18.77 -8.43
CA GLU A 420 29.10 -20.23 -8.54
C GLU A 420 28.40 -20.73 -9.82
N VAL A 421 29.18 -20.89 -10.89
CA VAL A 421 28.75 -21.61 -12.10
C VAL A 421 28.60 -23.09 -11.75
N VAL A 422 27.36 -23.56 -11.61
CA VAL A 422 27.03 -24.97 -11.36
C VAL A 422 27.38 -25.79 -12.59
N LYS A 423 28.37 -26.70 -12.47
CA LYS A 423 28.70 -27.67 -13.53
C LYS A 423 27.56 -28.69 -13.67
N ALA A 424 27.37 -29.21 -14.90
CA ALA A 424 26.28 -30.13 -15.21
C ALA A 424 26.32 -31.40 -14.33
N GLY A 425 25.26 -31.62 -13.55
CA GLY A 425 25.08 -32.79 -12.67
C GLY A 425 24.97 -32.44 -11.19
N GLU A 426 25.41 -31.26 -10.75
CA GLU A 426 25.20 -30.81 -9.37
C GLU A 426 23.97 -29.89 -9.27
N LYS A 427 23.22 -29.99 -8.17
CA LYS A 427 22.15 -29.04 -7.84
C LYS A 427 22.77 -27.78 -7.24
N LEU A 428 22.15 -26.62 -7.51
CA LEU A 428 22.47 -25.36 -6.82
C LEU A 428 22.59 -25.62 -5.31
N LYS A 429 23.77 -25.35 -4.72
CA LYS A 429 23.90 -25.40 -3.27
C LYS A 429 23.04 -24.29 -2.69
N ALA A 430 21.97 -24.68 -2.02
CA ALA A 430 21.13 -23.75 -1.28
C ALA A 430 21.99 -23.07 -0.20
N SER A 431 21.77 -21.76 0.04
CA SER A 431 22.41 -20.99 1.12
C SER A 431 22.54 -21.82 2.41
N LYS A 432 23.64 -21.68 3.16
CA LYS A 432 23.90 -22.43 4.42
C LYS A 432 22.73 -22.39 5.41
N LYS A 433 21.87 -21.37 5.33
CA LYS A 433 20.63 -21.24 6.10
C LYS A 433 19.47 -22.05 5.49
N LYS A 434 19.36 -22.07 4.16
CA LYS A 434 18.37 -22.81 3.37
C LYS A 434 18.64 -24.31 3.32
N ALA A 435 19.90 -24.74 3.39
CA ALA A 435 20.31 -26.14 3.56
C ALA A 435 20.05 -26.70 4.97
N LYS A 436 19.97 -25.83 5.99
CA LYS A 436 19.63 -26.18 7.38
C LYS A 436 18.14 -26.02 7.68
N MET A 437 17.34 -25.51 6.74
CA MET A 437 15.89 -25.41 6.92
C MET A 437 15.23 -26.78 6.71
N PRO A 438 14.17 -27.12 7.46
CA PRO A 438 13.43 -28.37 7.30
C PRO A 438 12.84 -28.61 5.89
N SER A 439 12.83 -27.57 5.05
CA SER A 439 12.39 -27.58 3.66
C SER A 439 13.47 -28.01 2.65
N ALA A 440 14.71 -28.27 3.09
CA ALA A 440 15.84 -28.60 2.20
C ALA A 440 15.85 -30.04 1.67
N HIS A 441 15.13 -30.96 2.31
CA HIS A 441 14.98 -32.32 1.81
C HIS A 441 13.85 -32.37 0.79
N THR A 442 14.21 -32.50 -0.49
CA THR A 442 13.27 -32.67 -1.62
C THR A 442 12.61 -34.05 -1.68
N GLU A 443 12.88 -34.93 -0.72
CA GLU A 443 12.03 -36.08 -0.46
C GLU A 443 11.09 -35.74 0.68
N SER A 444 9.81 -35.64 0.33
CA SER A 444 8.70 -35.37 1.23
C SER A 444 8.63 -36.42 2.35
N GLN A 445 9.40 -36.24 3.42
CA GLN A 445 9.01 -36.67 4.77
C GLN A 445 8.08 -35.59 5.37
N ARG A 446 7.03 -35.22 4.63
CA ARG A 446 6.03 -34.27 5.13
C ARG A 446 5.12 -34.97 6.12
N ASP A 447 5.23 -34.57 7.39
CA ASP A 447 4.24 -34.91 8.41
C ASP A 447 2.99 -34.04 8.21
N TRP A 448 2.00 -34.61 7.51
CA TRP A 448 0.67 -34.00 7.35
C TRP A 448 -0.12 -33.92 8.68
N GLY A 449 0.46 -34.38 9.80
CA GLY A 449 -0.12 -34.31 11.14
C GLY A 449 -0.36 -32.90 11.68
N LYS A 450 0.33 -31.86 11.16
CA LYS A 450 0.22 -30.46 11.64
C LYS A 450 -0.77 -29.55 10.86
N GLY A 451 -1.40 -30.05 9.79
CA GLY A 451 -2.44 -29.32 9.04
C GLY A 451 -1.93 -28.22 8.09
N MET A 452 -2.87 -27.48 7.47
CA MET A 452 -2.60 -26.53 6.36
C MET A 452 -2.54 -25.05 6.77
N ALA A 453 -2.58 -24.74 8.07
CA ALA A 453 -2.78 -23.38 8.57
C ALA A 453 -1.62 -22.41 8.26
N CYS A 454 -0.38 -22.90 8.18
CA CYS A 454 0.82 -22.08 7.98
C CYS A 454 1.58 -22.43 6.69
N VAL A 455 0.92 -23.12 5.76
CA VAL A 455 1.58 -23.64 4.55
C VAL A 455 1.68 -22.55 3.49
N GLY A 456 2.91 -22.32 3.00
CA GLY A 456 3.20 -21.45 1.87
C GLY A 456 2.98 -22.13 0.51
N ARG A 457 3.10 -21.35 -0.57
CA ARG A 457 3.04 -21.87 -1.95
C ARG A 457 4.19 -22.81 -2.21
N THR A 458 3.93 -23.88 -2.96
CA THR A 458 4.96 -24.77 -3.53
C THR A 458 5.36 -24.38 -4.95
N LYS A 459 4.51 -23.60 -5.64
CA LYS A 459 4.74 -23.08 -6.99
C LYS A 459 4.05 -21.73 -7.17
N GLU A 460 4.44 -20.95 -8.17
CA GLU A 460 3.80 -19.68 -8.50
C GLU A 460 3.31 -19.69 -9.96
N CYS A 461 2.14 -19.10 -10.22
CA CYS A 461 1.64 -18.94 -11.57
C CYS A 461 2.43 -17.84 -12.30
N THR A 462 3.25 -18.27 -13.26
CA THR A 462 4.06 -17.45 -14.16
C THR A 462 3.45 -17.30 -15.56
N ILE A 463 2.35 -18.02 -15.85
CA ILE A 463 1.63 -17.99 -17.13
C ILE A 463 1.02 -16.62 -17.38
N VAL A 464 0.47 -15.98 -16.35
CA VAL A 464 -0.08 -14.63 -16.43
C VAL A 464 0.43 -13.78 -15.26
N PRO A 465 0.59 -12.45 -15.42
CA PRO A 465 1.06 -11.60 -14.34
C PRO A 465 0.06 -11.54 -13.18
N SER A 466 0.50 -10.99 -12.04
CA SER A 466 -0.36 -10.89 -10.85
C SER A 466 -1.59 -10.02 -11.04
N ASN A 467 -1.52 -9.01 -11.92
CA ASN A 467 -2.60 -8.07 -12.25
C ASN A 467 -3.42 -8.49 -13.49
N HIS A 468 -3.37 -9.76 -13.90
CA HIS A 468 -4.11 -10.25 -15.05
C HIS A 468 -5.63 -10.23 -14.84
N TYR A 469 -6.37 -9.66 -15.80
CA TYR A 469 -7.83 -9.69 -15.88
C TYR A 469 -8.31 -10.82 -16.80
N GLY A 470 -9.45 -11.44 -16.45
CA GLY A 470 -10.06 -12.52 -17.23
C GLY A 470 -9.56 -13.91 -16.82
N PRO A 471 -9.91 -14.96 -17.59
CA PRO A 471 -9.58 -16.35 -17.25
C PRO A 471 -8.08 -16.60 -17.19
N VAL A 472 -7.66 -17.57 -16.37
CA VAL A 472 -6.27 -18.06 -16.37
C VAL A 472 -6.15 -19.16 -17.43
N PRO A 473 -5.24 -19.05 -18.42
CA PRO A 473 -5.04 -20.08 -19.43
C PRO A 473 -4.77 -21.45 -18.81
N GLY A 474 -5.39 -22.50 -19.37
CA GLY A 474 -5.26 -23.88 -18.87
C GLY A 474 -6.08 -24.19 -17.60
N VAL A 475 -6.92 -23.27 -17.12
CA VAL A 475 -7.77 -23.47 -15.95
C VAL A 475 -9.25 -23.27 -16.33
N PRO A 476 -9.95 -24.32 -16.79
CA PRO A 476 -11.34 -24.23 -17.23
C PRO A 476 -12.32 -24.05 -16.06
N VAL A 477 -13.51 -23.54 -16.37
CA VAL A 477 -14.63 -23.45 -15.41
C VAL A 477 -14.96 -24.85 -14.88
N GLY A 478 -15.17 -24.96 -13.57
CA GLY A 478 -15.38 -26.22 -12.86
C GLY A 478 -14.12 -26.83 -12.22
N THR A 479 -12.93 -26.30 -12.52
CA THR A 479 -11.69 -26.75 -11.85
C THR A 479 -11.80 -26.54 -10.33
N THR A 480 -11.53 -27.59 -9.56
CA THR A 480 -11.74 -27.62 -8.10
C THR A 480 -10.46 -27.98 -7.35
N TRP A 481 -10.13 -27.21 -6.31
CA TRP A 481 -8.96 -27.45 -5.44
C TRP A 481 -9.37 -27.59 -3.99
N LYS A 482 -8.72 -28.50 -3.25
CA LYS A 482 -9.02 -28.71 -1.83
C LYS A 482 -8.72 -27.47 -0.97
N PHE A 483 -7.62 -26.78 -1.22
CA PHE A 483 -7.13 -25.67 -0.38
C PHE A 483 -6.93 -24.36 -1.14
N ARG A 484 -7.09 -23.22 -0.44
CA ARG A 484 -6.89 -21.86 -0.98
C ARG A 484 -5.47 -21.61 -1.52
N VAL A 485 -4.45 -22.24 -0.93
CA VAL A 485 -3.07 -22.15 -1.44
C VAL A 485 -2.95 -22.70 -2.85
N GLN A 486 -3.65 -23.79 -3.19
CA GLN A 486 -3.62 -24.36 -4.55
C GLN A 486 -4.33 -23.45 -5.57
N VAL A 487 -5.38 -22.73 -5.15
CA VAL A 487 -6.06 -21.71 -5.98
C VAL A 487 -5.10 -20.53 -6.27
N SER A 488 -4.24 -20.19 -5.30
CA SER A 488 -3.19 -19.17 -5.47
C SER A 488 -2.06 -19.63 -6.38
N GLU A 489 -1.58 -20.86 -6.20
CA GLU A 489 -0.60 -21.51 -7.07
C GLU A 489 -1.07 -21.58 -8.53
N ALA A 490 -2.37 -21.77 -8.75
CA ALA A 490 -2.98 -21.75 -10.09
C ALA A 490 -3.12 -20.33 -10.67
N GLY A 491 -2.91 -19.27 -9.89
CA GLY A 491 -3.07 -17.87 -10.33
C GLY A 491 -4.51 -17.37 -10.42
N VAL A 492 -5.50 -18.25 -10.19
CA VAL A 492 -6.93 -17.90 -10.25
C VAL A 492 -7.28 -16.88 -9.17
N HIS A 493 -6.83 -17.10 -7.94
CA HIS A 493 -7.00 -16.16 -6.84
C HIS A 493 -5.76 -16.22 -5.92
N ARG A 494 -4.88 -15.22 -6.06
CA ARG A 494 -3.54 -15.20 -5.44
C ARG A 494 -3.52 -15.03 -3.91
N PRO A 495 -4.43 -14.27 -3.27
CA PRO A 495 -4.49 -14.20 -1.82
C PRO A 495 -4.87 -15.55 -1.18
N HIS A 496 -4.13 -15.99 -0.16
CA HIS A 496 -4.43 -17.25 0.54
C HIS A 496 -5.59 -17.15 1.52
N VAL A 497 -5.84 -15.93 2.03
CA VAL A 497 -6.83 -15.66 3.08
C VAL A 497 -7.88 -14.67 2.58
N GLY A 498 -7.46 -13.49 2.13
CA GLY A 498 -8.35 -12.39 1.73
C GLY A 498 -9.40 -12.81 0.71
N GLY A 499 -10.59 -12.21 0.78
CA GLY A 499 -11.71 -12.53 -0.12
C GLY A 499 -11.57 -11.90 -1.51
N ILE A 500 -10.89 -10.76 -1.61
CA ILE A 500 -10.73 -9.98 -2.84
C ILE A 500 -9.24 -9.89 -3.19
N HIS A 501 -8.93 -9.99 -4.48
CA HIS A 501 -7.60 -9.73 -5.03
C HIS A 501 -7.70 -8.57 -6.01
N GLY A 502 -7.13 -7.42 -5.67
CA GLY A 502 -7.19 -6.24 -6.51
C GLY A 502 -6.25 -5.13 -6.04
N ARG A 503 -6.04 -4.14 -6.91
CA ARG A 503 -5.31 -2.91 -6.60
C ARG A 503 -6.27 -1.74 -6.66
N SER A 504 -6.22 -0.85 -5.67
CA SER A 504 -7.19 0.25 -5.51
C SER A 504 -7.17 1.28 -6.65
N ASN A 505 -6.08 1.33 -7.42
CA ASN A 505 -5.88 2.23 -8.57
C ASN A 505 -6.17 1.58 -9.93
N ASP A 506 -6.37 0.27 -9.98
CA ASP A 506 -6.57 -0.48 -11.22
C ASP A 506 -7.93 -1.19 -11.18
N GLY A 507 -8.09 -2.17 -10.30
CA GLY A 507 -9.33 -2.94 -10.16
C GLY A 507 -9.09 -4.30 -9.49
N SER A 508 -10.17 -5.06 -9.35
CA SER A 508 -10.19 -6.40 -8.80
C SER A 508 -10.08 -7.47 -9.89
N TYR A 509 -9.15 -8.40 -9.70
CA TYR A 509 -8.86 -9.49 -10.63
C TYR A 509 -9.68 -10.75 -10.30
N SER A 510 -9.95 -10.99 -9.02
CA SER A 510 -10.64 -12.20 -8.56
C SER A 510 -11.20 -12.06 -7.16
N LEU A 511 -12.25 -12.83 -6.83
CA LEU A 511 -12.80 -12.91 -5.48
C LEU A 511 -13.21 -14.33 -5.09
N VAL A 512 -13.45 -14.54 -3.79
CA VAL A 512 -13.88 -15.82 -3.21
C VAL A 512 -15.17 -15.65 -2.41
N LEU A 513 -16.17 -16.45 -2.75
CA LEU A 513 -17.40 -16.64 -1.98
C LEU A 513 -17.20 -17.80 -1.00
N ALA A 514 -17.06 -17.48 0.30
CA ALA A 514 -16.79 -18.48 1.34
C ALA A 514 -17.80 -18.46 2.50
N GLY A 515 -18.87 -17.65 2.41
CA GLY A 515 -19.88 -17.53 3.46
C GLY A 515 -19.34 -16.91 4.75
N GLY A 516 -18.45 -15.92 4.61
CA GLY A 516 -17.86 -15.19 5.73
C GLY A 516 -18.66 -13.96 6.17
N PHE A 517 -19.78 -13.69 5.51
CA PHE A 517 -20.63 -12.52 5.72
C PHE A 517 -22.11 -12.96 5.67
N GLU A 518 -22.88 -12.58 6.69
CA GLU A 518 -24.30 -12.98 6.85
C GLU A 518 -25.25 -12.31 5.85
N ASP A 519 -24.75 -11.28 5.16
CA ASP A 519 -25.49 -10.46 4.19
C ASP A 519 -25.19 -10.84 2.72
N GLU A 520 -24.36 -11.87 2.50
CA GLU A 520 -24.12 -12.42 1.17
C GLU A 520 -25.36 -13.16 0.66
N VAL A 521 -25.81 -12.81 -0.54
CA VAL A 521 -26.90 -13.50 -1.24
C VAL A 521 -26.36 -14.06 -2.54
N ASP A 522 -26.32 -15.38 -2.67
CA ASP A 522 -25.79 -16.07 -3.85
C ASP A 522 -26.90 -16.79 -4.62
N ARG A 523 -27.19 -16.31 -5.84
CA ARG A 523 -28.17 -16.89 -6.77
C ARG A 523 -27.49 -17.63 -7.93
N GLY A 524 -26.19 -17.92 -7.84
CA GLY A 524 -25.44 -18.62 -8.88
C GLY A 524 -24.96 -17.66 -9.96
N ASP A 525 -25.81 -17.35 -10.94
CA ASP A 525 -25.45 -16.43 -12.04
C ASP A 525 -25.39 -14.96 -11.60
N GLU A 526 -26.00 -14.65 -10.47
CA GLU A 526 -25.95 -13.33 -9.85
C GLU A 526 -25.75 -13.48 -8.34
N PHE A 527 -24.94 -12.62 -7.73
CA PHE A 527 -24.79 -12.59 -6.29
C PHE A 527 -24.48 -11.19 -5.78
N THR A 528 -24.85 -10.93 -4.52
CA THR A 528 -24.43 -9.73 -3.80
C THR A 528 -23.26 -10.09 -2.89
N TYR A 529 -22.11 -9.48 -3.15
CA TYR A 529 -20.88 -9.63 -2.40
C TYR A 529 -20.71 -8.50 -1.39
N THR A 530 -20.14 -8.81 -0.23
CA THR A 530 -19.84 -7.82 0.80
C THR A 530 -18.36 -7.46 0.77
N GLY A 531 -18.05 -6.18 0.90
CA GLY A 531 -16.69 -5.66 0.98
C GLY A 531 -15.91 -6.24 2.16
N SER A 532 -14.60 -6.07 2.11
CA SER A 532 -13.69 -6.41 3.22
C SER A 532 -13.52 -5.24 4.20
N GLY A 533 -13.02 -5.52 5.40
CA GLY A 533 -12.78 -4.51 6.44
C GLY A 533 -13.99 -4.29 7.35
N GLY A 534 -13.95 -3.21 8.14
CA GLY A 534 -14.94 -2.91 9.17
C GLY A 534 -14.86 -3.85 10.38
N ARG A 535 -13.67 -4.40 10.65
CA ARG A 535 -13.42 -5.47 11.63
C ARG A 535 -12.14 -5.19 12.40
N ASP A 536 -12.15 -5.41 13.71
CA ASP A 536 -10.94 -5.40 14.51
C ASP A 536 -10.18 -6.72 14.35
N LEU A 537 -8.99 -6.64 13.76
CA LEU A 537 -8.08 -7.76 13.55
C LEU A 537 -6.85 -7.72 14.48
N SER A 538 -6.91 -6.90 15.54
CA SER A 538 -5.92 -6.88 16.62
C SER A 538 -5.66 -8.28 17.19
N GLY A 539 -4.45 -8.51 17.68
CA GLY A 539 -4.04 -9.82 18.19
C GLY A 539 -3.83 -10.88 17.09
N ASN A 540 -3.38 -10.46 15.91
CA ASN A 540 -3.03 -11.36 14.79
C ASN A 540 -4.21 -12.21 14.30
N LYS A 541 -5.44 -11.70 14.40
CA LYS A 541 -6.63 -12.36 13.86
C LYS A 541 -6.62 -12.29 12.32
N ARG A 542 -7.34 -13.22 11.69
CA ARG A 542 -7.55 -13.24 10.22
C ARG A 542 -9.01 -13.02 9.84
N ILE A 543 -9.90 -13.23 10.81
CA ILE A 543 -11.35 -13.06 10.72
C ILE A 543 -11.75 -12.44 12.06
N GLY A 544 -12.66 -11.47 12.02
CA GLY A 544 -13.24 -10.81 13.19
C GLY A 544 -14.69 -10.46 12.90
N GLU A 545 -15.43 -10.11 13.95
CA GLU A 545 -16.78 -9.56 13.82
C GLU A 545 -16.71 -8.10 13.36
N HIS A 546 -17.82 -7.62 12.81
CA HIS A 546 -17.91 -6.23 12.39
C HIS A 546 -17.94 -5.32 13.62
N SER A 547 -17.04 -4.33 13.66
CA SER A 547 -16.88 -3.42 14.80
C SER A 547 -16.89 -1.94 14.41
N PHE A 548 -16.80 -1.63 13.11
CA PHE A 548 -16.91 -0.26 12.58
C PHE A 548 -17.27 -0.29 11.09
N ASP A 549 -17.61 0.87 10.55
CA ASP A 549 -18.04 1.05 9.17
C ASP A 549 -16.94 0.68 8.15
N GLN A 550 -17.33 0.01 7.07
CA GLN A 550 -16.45 -0.26 5.95
C GLN A 550 -16.23 1.01 5.12
N THR A 551 -15.02 1.19 4.62
CA THR A 551 -14.67 2.30 3.74
C THR A 551 -14.49 1.83 2.29
N LEU A 552 -14.73 2.72 1.32
CA LEU A 552 -14.45 2.44 -0.10
C LEU A 552 -12.96 2.64 -0.42
N THR A 553 -12.10 1.90 0.27
CA THR A 553 -10.65 1.95 0.14
C THR A 553 -10.09 0.58 -0.25
N HIS A 554 -8.80 0.52 -0.60
CA HIS A 554 -8.08 -0.75 -0.88
C HIS A 554 -8.84 -1.70 -1.81
N TYR A 555 -9.20 -2.90 -1.32
CA TYR A 555 -9.89 -3.94 -2.08
C TYR A 555 -11.33 -3.59 -2.43
N ASN A 556 -12.01 -2.82 -1.58
CA ASN A 556 -13.38 -2.37 -1.83
C ASN A 556 -13.39 -1.40 -3.01
N ARG A 557 -12.47 -0.42 -2.99
CA ARG A 557 -12.26 0.49 -4.11
C ARG A 557 -11.86 -0.26 -5.40
N ALA A 558 -10.97 -1.25 -5.28
CA ALA A 558 -10.56 -2.08 -6.40
C ALA A 558 -11.76 -2.79 -7.05
N LEU A 559 -12.66 -3.37 -6.25
CA LEU A 559 -13.85 -4.04 -6.79
C LEU A 559 -14.85 -3.05 -7.38
N ALA A 560 -15.00 -1.86 -6.80
CA ALA A 560 -15.86 -0.81 -7.36
C ALA A 560 -15.38 -0.30 -8.73
N LEU A 561 -14.06 -0.21 -8.95
CA LEU A 561 -13.46 0.15 -10.25
C LEU A 561 -13.77 -0.84 -11.38
N ASN A 562 -14.24 -2.05 -11.07
CA ASN A 562 -14.67 -3.00 -12.11
C ASN A 562 -16.04 -2.64 -12.69
N CYS A 563 -16.84 -1.82 -11.99
CA CYS A 563 -18.11 -1.33 -12.49
C CYS A 563 -17.83 -0.35 -13.64
N ASP A 564 -18.52 -0.51 -14.78
CA ASP A 564 -18.48 0.46 -15.88
C ASP A 564 -19.36 1.67 -15.53
N ALA A 565 -18.91 2.41 -14.52
CA ALA A 565 -19.49 3.65 -14.03
C ALA A 565 -18.39 4.46 -13.31
N PRO A 566 -18.44 5.80 -13.31
CA PRO A 566 -17.54 6.61 -12.49
C PRO A 566 -17.57 6.20 -11.02
N ILE A 567 -16.40 6.23 -10.38
CA ILE A 567 -16.28 5.88 -8.97
C ILE A 567 -17.04 6.91 -8.12
N ASN A 568 -17.90 6.44 -7.20
CA ASN A 568 -18.64 7.27 -6.26
C ASN A 568 -18.56 6.64 -4.86
N ASP A 569 -17.93 7.35 -3.94
CA ASP A 569 -17.61 6.91 -2.58
C ASP A 569 -18.70 7.24 -1.55
N LYS A 570 -19.77 7.94 -1.94
CA LYS A 570 -20.89 8.29 -1.06
C LYS A 570 -22.10 7.40 -1.26
N ASP A 571 -22.56 7.29 -2.51
CA ASP A 571 -23.80 6.59 -2.83
C ASP A 571 -23.57 5.27 -3.59
N GLY A 572 -22.33 5.05 -4.03
CA GLY A 572 -22.00 4.00 -4.98
C GLY A 572 -22.42 4.34 -6.42
N ALA A 573 -22.36 3.37 -7.31
CA ALA A 573 -22.71 3.56 -8.71
C ALA A 573 -23.30 2.30 -9.36
N GLU A 574 -24.14 2.52 -10.37
CA GLU A 574 -24.75 1.49 -11.20
C GLU A 574 -24.38 1.68 -12.67
N SER A 575 -23.91 0.62 -13.31
CA SER A 575 -23.50 0.65 -14.70
C SER A 575 -24.69 0.54 -15.64
N ARG A 576 -24.71 1.41 -16.65
CA ARG A 576 -25.69 1.32 -17.76
C ARG A 576 -25.36 0.19 -18.74
N ASN A 577 -24.08 -0.16 -18.86
CA ASN A 577 -23.58 -1.24 -19.69
C ASN A 577 -22.62 -2.13 -18.90
N TRP A 578 -23.13 -2.84 -17.90
CA TRP A 578 -22.33 -3.65 -16.97
C TRP A 578 -21.40 -4.67 -17.64
N ARG A 579 -21.70 -5.10 -18.88
CA ARG A 579 -20.83 -5.98 -19.67
C ARG A 579 -19.56 -5.28 -20.17
N ALA A 580 -19.49 -3.96 -20.21
CA ALA A 580 -18.25 -3.23 -20.49
C ALA A 580 -17.30 -3.19 -19.27
N GLY A 581 -17.78 -3.56 -18.08
CA GLY A 581 -17.00 -3.58 -16.84
C GLY A 581 -15.84 -4.58 -16.87
N LYS A 582 -14.85 -4.37 -15.98
CA LYS A 582 -13.67 -5.23 -15.90
C LYS A 582 -14.03 -6.61 -15.34
N PRO A 583 -13.56 -7.71 -15.95
CA PRO A 583 -13.93 -9.07 -15.54
C PRO A 583 -13.29 -9.46 -14.20
N VAL A 584 -14.07 -10.15 -13.36
CA VAL A 584 -13.64 -10.70 -12.06
C VAL A 584 -13.75 -12.22 -12.11
N ARG A 585 -12.65 -12.93 -11.82
CA ARG A 585 -12.69 -14.39 -11.64
C ARG A 585 -13.36 -14.73 -10.31
N VAL A 586 -14.39 -15.57 -10.33
CA VAL A 586 -15.13 -15.95 -9.11
C VAL A 586 -14.81 -17.39 -8.71
N VAL A 587 -14.46 -17.57 -7.44
CA VAL A 587 -14.24 -18.88 -6.83
C VAL A 587 -15.26 -19.10 -5.71
N ARG A 588 -15.99 -20.22 -5.73
CA ARG A 588 -16.89 -20.61 -4.63
C ARG A 588 -16.21 -21.65 -3.74
N SER A 589 -16.25 -21.44 -2.43
CA SER A 589 -15.71 -22.35 -1.44
C SER A 589 -16.83 -23.19 -0.81
N SER A 590 -16.54 -24.45 -0.47
CA SER A 590 -17.49 -25.34 0.21
C SER A 590 -17.94 -24.83 1.57
N LYS A 591 -17.19 -23.88 2.18
CA LYS A 591 -17.61 -23.18 3.40
C LYS A 591 -18.90 -22.36 3.21
N GLY A 592 -19.16 -21.88 1.99
CA GLY A 592 -20.36 -21.12 1.65
C GLY A 592 -21.63 -21.97 1.55
N ARG A 593 -21.55 -23.30 1.66
CA ARG A 593 -22.68 -24.23 1.50
C ARG A 593 -23.83 -23.99 2.49
N ARG A 594 -23.52 -23.37 3.64
CA ARG A 594 -24.50 -23.00 4.66
C ARG A 594 -25.50 -21.95 4.17
N ILE A 595 -25.08 -21.11 3.21
CA ILE A 595 -25.86 -19.98 2.71
C ILE A 595 -26.13 -20.06 1.20
N SER A 596 -25.43 -20.93 0.47
CA SER A 596 -25.53 -21.07 -0.98
C SER A 596 -25.56 -22.53 -1.42
N LYS A 597 -26.61 -22.90 -2.17
CA LYS A 597 -26.70 -24.21 -2.85
C LYS A 597 -25.72 -24.36 -4.02
N TYR A 598 -25.13 -23.27 -4.49
CA TYR A 598 -24.21 -23.25 -5.63
C TYR A 598 -22.75 -23.53 -5.20
N ALA A 599 -22.47 -23.45 -3.90
CA ALA A 599 -21.16 -23.79 -3.35
C ALA A 599 -20.82 -25.27 -3.60
N PRO A 600 -19.55 -25.60 -3.93
CA PRO A 600 -19.14 -26.98 -4.16
C PRO A 600 -19.24 -27.81 -2.87
N GLU A 601 -19.34 -29.14 -3.01
CA GLU A 601 -19.38 -30.04 -1.87
C GLU A 601 -18.09 -30.00 -1.06
N GLU A 602 -16.97 -29.87 -1.78
CA GLU A 602 -15.63 -29.90 -1.23
C GLU A 602 -14.72 -28.87 -1.91
N GLY A 603 -13.89 -28.20 -1.11
CA GLY A 603 -12.80 -27.37 -1.61
C GLY A 603 -13.26 -26.02 -2.16
N ASN A 604 -12.64 -25.58 -3.25
CA ASN A 604 -12.80 -24.29 -3.88
C ASN A 604 -12.88 -24.49 -5.39
N ARG A 605 -13.98 -24.09 -6.01
CA ARG A 605 -14.24 -24.29 -7.45
C ARG A 605 -14.22 -22.96 -8.19
N TYR A 606 -13.54 -22.91 -9.32
CA TYR A 606 -13.57 -21.77 -10.23
C TYR A 606 -14.86 -21.79 -11.06
N ASP A 607 -15.68 -20.75 -10.96
CA ASP A 607 -17.04 -20.70 -11.53
C ASP A 607 -17.15 -19.77 -12.75
N GLY A 608 -16.02 -19.18 -13.17
CA GLY A 608 -15.92 -18.33 -14.36
C GLY A 608 -15.84 -16.84 -14.05
N ILE A 609 -16.17 -16.06 -15.08
CA ILE A 609 -16.08 -14.61 -15.12
C ILE A 609 -17.40 -13.94 -14.78
N TYR A 610 -17.31 -12.96 -13.89
CA TYR A 610 -18.41 -12.09 -13.50
C TYR A 610 -18.00 -10.63 -13.66
N LYS A 611 -18.98 -9.73 -13.76
CA LYS A 611 -18.78 -8.28 -13.82
C LYS A 611 -19.65 -7.58 -12.79
N VAL A 612 -19.17 -6.45 -12.29
CA VAL A 612 -19.88 -5.63 -11.30
C VAL A 612 -20.94 -4.82 -12.03
N VAL A 613 -22.21 -5.08 -11.69
CA VAL A 613 -23.38 -4.35 -12.22
C VAL A 613 -23.55 -3.04 -11.48
N LYS A 614 -23.49 -3.09 -10.15
CA LYS A 614 -23.57 -1.93 -9.29
C LYS A 614 -22.94 -2.19 -7.93
N TYR A 615 -22.63 -1.13 -7.21
CA TYR A 615 -22.17 -1.19 -5.83
C TYR A 615 -22.77 -0.02 -5.04
N TRP A 616 -23.03 -0.22 -3.75
CA TRP A 616 -23.65 0.78 -2.87
C TRP A 616 -23.26 0.51 -1.41
N PRO A 617 -23.21 1.54 -0.54
CA PRO A 617 -23.12 1.35 0.89
C PRO A 617 -24.51 1.05 1.48
N GLU A 618 -24.58 0.11 2.41
CA GLU A 618 -25.82 -0.27 3.09
C GLU A 618 -25.50 -0.59 4.55
N LYS A 619 -26.44 -0.34 5.47
CA LYS A 619 -26.31 -0.78 6.86
C LYS A 619 -26.57 -2.29 6.91
N GLY A 620 -25.51 -3.08 7.14
CA GLY A 620 -25.61 -4.54 7.20
C GLY A 620 -26.35 -5.02 8.45
N LYS A 621 -26.61 -6.34 8.57
CA LYS A 621 -27.25 -6.92 9.76
C LYS A 621 -26.46 -6.70 11.04
N CYS A 622 -25.14 -6.50 10.92
CA CYS A 622 -24.25 -6.15 12.02
C CYS A 622 -24.45 -4.72 12.56
N GLY A 623 -25.29 -3.90 11.93
CA GLY A 623 -25.54 -2.53 12.38
C GLY A 623 -24.50 -1.50 11.93
N PHE A 624 -23.47 -1.92 11.19
CA PHE A 624 -22.45 -1.06 10.59
C PHE A 624 -22.64 -0.91 9.09
N LEU A 625 -22.10 0.16 8.51
CA LEU A 625 -22.07 0.36 7.07
C LEU A 625 -21.15 -0.68 6.41
N VAL A 626 -21.68 -1.38 5.42
CA VAL A 626 -20.95 -2.33 4.59
C VAL A 626 -21.09 -1.96 3.12
N TRP A 627 -20.04 -2.18 2.34
CA TRP A 627 -20.10 -1.98 0.90
C TRP A 627 -20.61 -3.24 0.22
N ARG A 628 -21.64 -3.12 -0.61
CA ARG A 628 -22.24 -4.24 -1.33
C ARG A 628 -21.99 -4.10 -2.82
N TYR A 629 -21.78 -5.23 -3.47
CA TYR A 629 -21.47 -5.32 -4.90
C TYR A 629 -22.39 -6.35 -5.53
N LEU A 630 -23.17 -5.96 -6.53
CA LEU A 630 -23.94 -6.89 -7.34
C LEU A 630 -23.04 -7.37 -8.49
N LEU A 631 -22.74 -8.66 -8.51
CA LEU A 631 -22.00 -9.29 -9.60
C LEU A 631 -22.91 -10.20 -10.41
N ARG A 632 -22.77 -10.12 -11.73
CA ARG A 632 -23.49 -10.98 -12.69
C ARG A 632 -22.52 -11.68 -13.62
N ARG A 633 -22.82 -12.95 -13.92
CA ARG A 633 -21.98 -13.82 -14.75
C ARG A 633 -21.98 -13.34 -16.20
N ASP A 634 -20.77 -13.28 -16.78
CA ASP A 634 -20.52 -12.93 -18.18
C ASP A 634 -19.39 -13.82 -18.71
N ASP A 635 -19.70 -15.10 -18.83
CA ASP A 635 -18.77 -16.15 -19.25
C ASP A 635 -19.45 -17.08 -20.25
N LEU A 636 -18.70 -17.48 -21.28
CA LEU A 636 -19.16 -18.36 -22.35
C LEU A 636 -19.20 -19.83 -21.90
N GLU A 637 -18.36 -20.22 -20.95
CA GLU A 637 -18.38 -21.58 -20.42
C GLU A 637 -19.63 -21.78 -19.55
N PRO A 638 -20.33 -22.94 -19.64
CA PRO A 638 -21.52 -23.19 -18.84
C PRO A 638 -21.21 -23.22 -17.34
N ALA A 639 -22.15 -22.77 -16.52
CA ALA A 639 -21.95 -22.71 -15.09
C ALA A 639 -21.88 -24.13 -14.48
N PRO A 640 -20.96 -24.41 -13.53
CA PRO A 640 -20.69 -25.77 -13.03
C PRO A 640 -21.86 -26.53 -12.41
N TRP A 641 -22.96 -25.87 -12.06
CA TRP A 641 -24.15 -26.47 -11.45
C TRP A 641 -25.28 -26.71 -12.45
N THR A 642 -25.16 -26.27 -13.70
CA THR A 642 -26.15 -26.57 -14.75
C THR A 642 -25.90 -27.95 -15.35
N PRO A 643 -26.90 -28.58 -15.98
CA PRO A 643 -26.72 -29.86 -16.65
C PRO A 643 -25.58 -29.84 -17.68
N GLU A 644 -25.43 -28.74 -18.42
CA GLU A 644 -24.37 -28.55 -19.41
C GLU A 644 -23.00 -28.42 -18.74
N GLY A 645 -22.91 -27.70 -17.63
CA GLY A 645 -21.68 -27.56 -16.85
C GLY A 645 -21.23 -28.87 -16.21
N LEU A 646 -22.18 -29.65 -15.67
CA LEU A 646 -21.91 -31.00 -15.12
C LEU A 646 -21.42 -31.96 -16.20
N ALA A 647 -22.07 -31.96 -17.36
CA ALA A 647 -21.64 -32.75 -18.52
C ALA A 647 -20.22 -32.34 -18.96
N ARG A 648 -19.93 -31.04 -19.04
CA ARG A 648 -18.60 -30.52 -19.38
C ARG A 648 -17.53 -30.93 -18.37
N ILE A 649 -17.81 -30.83 -17.07
CA ILE A 649 -16.90 -31.28 -16.00
C ILE A 649 -16.57 -32.76 -16.14
N GLN A 650 -17.58 -33.58 -16.47
CA GLN A 650 -17.42 -35.01 -16.71
C GLN A 650 -16.58 -35.29 -17.98
N THR A 651 -16.86 -34.60 -19.08
CA THR A 651 -16.12 -34.71 -20.35
C THR A 651 -14.65 -34.31 -20.17
N LEU A 652 -14.38 -33.23 -19.43
CA LEU A 652 -13.02 -32.76 -19.15
C LEU A 652 -12.31 -33.58 -18.06
N GLY A 653 -13.02 -34.49 -17.38
CA GLY A 653 -12.46 -35.31 -16.31
C GLY A 653 -11.95 -34.49 -15.11
N LEU A 654 -12.60 -33.37 -14.80
CA LEU A 654 -12.18 -32.49 -13.71
C LEU A 654 -12.55 -33.11 -12.36
N ALA A 655 -11.53 -33.35 -11.53
CA ALA A 655 -11.69 -33.85 -10.16
C ALA A 655 -11.09 -32.88 -9.14
N VAL A 656 -11.45 -33.03 -7.87
CA VAL A 656 -10.88 -32.22 -6.78
C VAL A 656 -9.38 -32.47 -6.70
N GLN A 657 -8.59 -31.41 -6.83
CA GLN A 657 -7.14 -31.48 -6.76
C GLN A 657 -6.68 -31.39 -5.31
N TYR A 658 -5.92 -32.39 -4.86
CA TYR A 658 -5.29 -32.43 -3.55
C TYR A 658 -3.80 -32.14 -3.63
N PRO A 659 -3.17 -31.60 -2.57
CA PRO A 659 -1.72 -31.52 -2.51
C PRO A 659 -1.07 -32.92 -2.64
N PRO A 660 0.11 -33.04 -3.27
CA PRO A 660 0.81 -34.32 -3.40
C PRO A 660 1.00 -35.02 -2.05
N GLY A 661 0.66 -36.30 -1.92
CA GLY A 661 0.79 -37.08 -0.68
C GLY A 661 -0.30 -36.83 0.39
N TYR A 662 -1.23 -35.88 0.17
CA TYR A 662 -2.28 -35.57 1.14
C TYR A 662 -3.26 -36.73 1.38
N VAL A 663 -3.72 -37.39 0.30
CA VAL A 663 -4.72 -38.48 0.39
C VAL A 663 -4.17 -39.67 1.17
N GLU A 664 -2.92 -40.07 0.86
CA GLU A 664 -2.22 -41.16 1.54
C GLU A 664 -2.01 -40.86 3.03
N ALA A 665 -1.63 -39.62 3.35
CA ALA A 665 -1.40 -39.22 4.73
C ALA A 665 -2.68 -39.15 5.56
N MET A 666 -3.79 -38.69 4.97
CA MET A 666 -5.10 -38.71 5.63
C MET A 666 -5.59 -40.15 5.84
N ALA A 667 -5.40 -41.05 4.87
CA ALA A 667 -5.73 -42.46 5.03
C ALA A 667 -4.92 -43.12 6.17
N ASN A 668 -3.64 -42.78 6.30
CA ASN A 668 -2.78 -43.25 7.38
C ASN A 668 -3.17 -42.66 8.74
N LYS A 669 -3.64 -41.41 8.79
CA LYS A 669 -4.15 -40.77 10.00
C LYS A 669 -5.44 -41.43 10.48
N THR A 670 -6.40 -41.68 9.60
CA THR A 670 -7.65 -42.38 9.96
C THR A 670 -7.37 -43.80 10.48
N LYS A 671 -6.40 -44.53 9.88
CA LYS A 671 -5.96 -45.84 10.37
C LYS A 671 -5.28 -45.76 11.75
N LYS A 672 -4.47 -44.73 12.00
CA LYS A 672 -3.84 -44.49 13.32
C LYS A 672 -4.85 -44.11 14.39
N GLU A 673 -5.84 -43.27 14.05
CA GLU A 673 -6.91 -42.84 14.97
C GLU A 673 -7.90 -43.98 15.29
N ALA A 674 -8.21 -44.85 14.31
CA ALA A 674 -8.99 -46.06 14.54
C ALA A 674 -8.30 -47.06 15.48
N ASN A 675 -6.96 -47.06 15.50
CA ASN A 675 -6.14 -47.92 16.36
C ASN A 675 -5.81 -47.30 17.74
N ALA A 676 -6.23 -46.05 18.01
CA ALA A 676 -5.85 -45.30 19.21
C ALA A 676 -7.07 -44.80 20.02
N ARG A 677 -7.74 -45.71 20.75
CA ARG A 677 -8.50 -45.37 21.98
C ARG A 677 -8.24 -46.43 23.08
N PRO A 678 -8.09 -46.06 24.38
CA PRO A 678 -7.58 -46.94 25.45
C PRO A 678 -8.66 -47.57 26.38
N GLY A 679 -8.28 -48.61 27.15
CA GLY A 679 -9.07 -49.66 27.85
C GLY A 679 -10.12 -49.25 28.91
N SER A 680 -11.04 -50.12 29.38
CA SER A 680 -10.87 -51.38 30.16
C SER A 680 -12.20 -52.19 30.15
N SER A 681 -12.25 -53.52 29.98
CA SER A 681 -12.19 -54.50 31.07
C SER A 681 -12.42 -55.94 30.54
N ARG A 682 -11.92 -56.94 31.28
CA ARG A 682 -11.93 -58.38 30.99
C ARG A 682 -13.35 -58.97 30.81
N SER A 683 -13.57 -59.75 29.75
CA SER A 683 -14.29 -61.04 29.83
C SER A 683 -14.02 -61.93 28.61
N LYS A 684 -13.86 -63.24 28.85
CA LYS A 684 -13.62 -64.30 27.87
C LYS A 684 -14.91 -64.66 27.11
N LYS A 685 -14.87 -64.86 25.78
CA LYS A 685 -15.52 -65.98 25.07
C LYS A 685 -15.11 -66.09 23.58
N HIS A 686 -15.25 -67.31 23.08
CA HIS A 686 -14.71 -67.97 21.88
C HIS A 686 -15.16 -67.45 20.49
N PRO A 687 -14.53 -67.93 19.38
CA PRO A 687 -14.71 -67.39 18.04
C PRO A 687 -15.99 -67.92 17.37
N GLY A 688 -16.75 -67.02 16.75
CA GLY A 688 -17.95 -67.31 15.97
C GLY A 688 -17.83 -66.67 14.59
N ARG A 689 -17.69 -67.53 13.60
CA ARG A 689 -17.68 -67.27 12.16
C ARG A 689 -19.04 -66.75 11.72
N GLU A 690 -19.09 -65.58 11.08
CA GLU A 690 -20.13 -65.29 10.09
C GLU A 690 -19.58 -64.40 8.98
N VAL A 691 -19.69 -64.93 7.78
CA VAL A 691 -19.26 -64.37 6.51
C VAL A 691 -20.43 -63.59 5.94
N CYS A 692 -20.23 -62.34 5.52
CA CYS A 692 -20.98 -61.77 4.41
C CYS A 692 -19.98 -61.18 3.41
N LYS A 693 -19.93 -61.85 2.25
CA LYS A 693 -19.19 -61.49 1.05
C LYS A 693 -19.72 -60.16 0.51
N GLU A 694 -18.82 -59.24 0.18
CA GLU A 694 -19.11 -58.25 -0.85
C GLU A 694 -18.22 -58.55 -2.05
N SER A 695 -18.90 -58.81 -3.16
CA SER A 695 -18.37 -59.22 -4.45
C SER A 695 -17.47 -58.15 -5.06
N THR A 696 -16.19 -58.47 -5.21
CA THR A 696 -15.28 -57.79 -6.13
C THR A 696 -15.62 -58.22 -7.56
N GLU A 697 -16.30 -57.35 -8.31
CA GLU A 697 -16.20 -57.33 -9.77
C GLU A 697 -15.20 -56.26 -10.21
N PRO A 698 -14.29 -56.56 -11.14
CA PRO A 698 -13.34 -55.59 -11.66
C PRO A 698 -14.08 -54.63 -12.61
N ARG A 699 -14.28 -53.39 -12.17
CA ARG A 699 -14.85 -52.34 -13.01
C ARG A 699 -13.91 -52.11 -14.20
N ALA A 700 -14.36 -52.56 -15.37
CA ALA A 700 -13.68 -52.39 -16.65
C ALA A 700 -13.20 -50.94 -16.85
N LYS A 701 -11.95 -50.79 -17.32
CA LYS A 701 -11.38 -49.52 -17.75
C LYS A 701 -12.28 -48.93 -18.85
N ARG A 702 -13.17 -48.00 -18.48
CA ARG A 702 -13.89 -47.18 -19.46
C ARG A 702 -12.85 -46.35 -20.21
N GLN A 703 -12.69 -46.62 -21.50
CA GLN A 703 -11.91 -45.78 -22.41
C GLN A 703 -12.47 -44.36 -22.36
N LYS A 704 -11.61 -43.44 -21.93
CA LYS A 704 -11.84 -42.01 -21.82
C LYS A 704 -11.98 -41.44 -23.23
N MET A 705 -13.17 -41.05 -23.65
CA MET A 705 -13.33 -40.17 -24.81
C MET A 705 -13.15 -38.75 -24.30
N GLU A 706 -11.93 -38.23 -24.41
CA GLU A 706 -11.62 -36.83 -24.19
C GLU A 706 -12.03 -36.03 -25.44
N GLU A 707 -12.75 -34.93 -25.26
CA GLU A 707 -13.03 -33.99 -26.34
C GLU A 707 -11.74 -33.25 -26.70
N ALA A 708 -11.33 -33.35 -27.96
CA ALA A 708 -10.08 -32.74 -28.42
C ALA A 708 -10.15 -31.20 -28.29
N PHE A 709 -9.01 -30.59 -27.93
CA PHE A 709 -8.86 -29.14 -27.91
C PHE A 709 -9.18 -28.57 -29.30
N GLN A 710 -10.15 -27.66 -29.39
CA GLN A 710 -10.56 -27.07 -30.65
C GLN A 710 -9.66 -25.88 -31.00
N LEU A 711 -8.97 -25.99 -32.13
CA LEU A 711 -8.17 -24.91 -32.70
C LEU A 711 -9.01 -24.04 -33.63
N THR A 712 -8.88 -22.73 -33.49
CA THR A 712 -9.43 -21.78 -34.45
C THR A 712 -8.74 -21.92 -35.82
N GLU A 713 -9.42 -21.56 -36.91
CA GLU A 713 -8.84 -21.58 -38.26
C GLU A 713 -7.57 -20.73 -38.34
N GLN A 714 -7.55 -19.61 -37.63
CA GLN A 714 -6.39 -18.72 -37.54
C GLN A 714 -5.20 -19.41 -36.86
N GLN A 715 -5.40 -20.11 -35.74
CA GLN A 715 -4.34 -20.89 -35.07
C GLN A 715 -3.80 -21.97 -36.00
N GLN A 716 -4.66 -22.66 -36.76
CA GLN A 716 -4.24 -23.70 -37.70
C GLN A 716 -3.40 -23.14 -38.86
N SER A 717 -3.72 -21.94 -39.38
CA SER A 717 -2.91 -21.27 -40.40
C SER A 717 -1.55 -20.87 -39.85
N LEU A 718 -1.52 -20.20 -38.70
CA LEU A 718 -0.29 -19.71 -38.08
C LEU A 718 0.66 -20.86 -37.70
N ILE A 719 0.14 -22.00 -37.22
CA ILE A 719 0.96 -23.19 -36.93
C ILE A 719 1.64 -23.70 -38.21
N LYS A 720 0.94 -23.69 -39.36
CA LYS A 720 1.52 -24.10 -40.64
C LYS A 720 2.54 -23.07 -41.16
N GLU A 721 2.39 -21.80 -40.82
CA GLU A 721 3.33 -20.73 -41.20
C GLU A 721 4.64 -20.77 -40.39
N ASP A 722 4.63 -21.28 -39.15
CA ASP A 722 5.81 -21.39 -38.28
C ASP A 722 6.72 -22.58 -38.64
N GLN A 723 7.25 -22.55 -39.87
CA GLN A 723 8.14 -23.58 -40.42
C GLN A 723 9.35 -23.93 -39.53
N PRO A 724 10.04 -22.97 -38.87
CA PRO A 724 11.16 -23.28 -37.99
C PRO A 724 10.80 -24.21 -36.81
N ASN A 725 9.54 -24.17 -36.35
CA ASN A 725 9.05 -24.98 -35.24
C ASN A 725 8.17 -26.16 -35.66
N ARG A 726 8.16 -26.54 -36.95
CA ARG A 726 7.30 -27.61 -37.45
C ARG A 726 7.33 -28.88 -36.59
N LYS A 727 8.53 -29.35 -36.20
CA LYS A 727 8.68 -30.54 -35.34
C LYS A 727 8.07 -30.36 -33.94
N ASN A 728 8.27 -29.18 -33.34
CA ASN A 728 7.74 -28.84 -32.03
C ASN A 728 6.20 -28.78 -32.05
N TRP A 729 5.64 -28.20 -33.13
CA TRP A 729 4.20 -28.17 -33.35
C TRP A 729 3.62 -29.56 -33.65
N ASP A 730 4.26 -30.38 -34.49
CA ASP A 730 3.82 -31.75 -34.77
C ASP A 730 3.75 -32.58 -33.47
N GLU A 731 4.73 -32.44 -32.57
CA GLU A 731 4.71 -33.08 -31.25
C GLU A 731 3.56 -32.54 -30.38
N ALA A 732 3.43 -31.23 -30.24
CA ALA A 732 2.39 -30.62 -29.41
C ALA A 732 0.98 -31.00 -29.91
N MET A 733 0.77 -30.99 -31.23
CA MET A 733 -0.50 -31.30 -31.90
C MET A 733 -0.92 -32.77 -31.73
N GLY A 734 0.04 -33.68 -31.48
CA GLY A 734 -0.24 -35.06 -31.10
C GLY A 734 -1.08 -35.17 -29.82
N HIS A 735 -1.04 -34.16 -28.96
CA HIS A 735 -1.76 -34.09 -27.68
C HIS A 735 -3.09 -33.32 -27.76
N LEU A 736 -3.58 -32.96 -28.96
CA LEU A 736 -4.88 -32.28 -29.10
C LEU A 736 -6.02 -33.06 -28.46
N LYS A 737 -5.95 -34.40 -28.46
CA LYS A 737 -6.96 -35.27 -27.86
C LYS A 737 -7.07 -35.10 -26.34
N GLU A 738 -6.08 -34.52 -25.67
CA GLU A 738 -6.04 -34.34 -24.20
C GLU A 738 -6.81 -33.11 -23.70
N GLY A 739 -7.52 -32.40 -24.59
CA GLY A 739 -8.39 -31.27 -24.24
C GLY A 739 -7.63 -30.14 -23.52
N PRO A 740 -8.02 -29.69 -22.31
CA PRO A 740 -7.35 -28.60 -21.59
C PRO A 740 -5.87 -28.85 -21.26
N ASN A 741 -5.44 -30.12 -21.19
CA ASN A 741 -4.04 -30.45 -20.93
C ASN A 741 -3.14 -30.17 -22.14
N PHE A 742 -3.71 -30.04 -23.35
CA PHE A 742 -2.98 -29.62 -24.54
C PHE A 742 -2.21 -28.31 -24.30
N LEU A 743 -2.84 -27.32 -23.64
CA LEU A 743 -2.18 -26.04 -23.34
C LEU A 743 -0.95 -26.22 -22.43
N ARG A 744 -0.98 -27.17 -21.48
CA ARG A 744 0.22 -27.48 -20.67
C ARG A 744 1.33 -28.08 -21.52
N LYS A 745 0.99 -28.92 -22.50
CA LYS A 745 1.99 -29.49 -23.39
C LYS A 745 2.60 -28.42 -24.29
N VAL A 746 1.79 -27.51 -24.84
CA VAL A 746 2.27 -26.33 -25.58
C VAL A 746 3.18 -25.47 -24.71
N GLU A 747 2.79 -25.21 -23.45
CA GLU A 747 3.60 -24.45 -22.49
C GLU A 747 4.97 -25.09 -22.28
N GLN A 748 5.01 -26.41 -22.07
CA GLN A 748 6.25 -27.16 -21.87
C GLN A 748 7.13 -27.19 -23.12
N THR A 749 6.54 -27.40 -24.30
CA THR A 749 7.26 -27.47 -25.58
C THR A 749 7.94 -26.13 -25.92
N PHE A 750 7.30 -25.00 -25.63
CA PHE A 750 7.82 -23.66 -25.91
C PHE A 750 8.39 -22.95 -24.69
N MET A 751 8.78 -23.71 -23.66
CA MET A 751 9.44 -23.18 -22.48
C MET A 751 10.89 -22.80 -22.78
N CYS A 752 11.29 -21.58 -22.41
CA CYS A 752 12.66 -21.12 -22.52
C CYS A 752 13.53 -21.81 -21.46
N VAL A 753 14.59 -22.50 -21.89
CA VAL A 753 15.50 -23.23 -21.00
C VAL A 753 16.23 -22.33 -19.99
N CYS A 754 16.44 -21.05 -20.32
CA CYS A 754 17.19 -20.13 -19.47
C CYS A 754 16.36 -19.62 -18.27
N CYS A 755 15.13 -19.19 -18.52
CA CYS A 755 14.25 -18.66 -17.47
C CYS A 755 13.23 -19.68 -16.95
N GLN A 756 13.10 -20.85 -17.60
CA GLN A 756 12.13 -21.90 -17.29
C GLN A 756 10.68 -21.43 -17.32
N GLU A 757 10.39 -20.51 -18.23
CA GLU A 757 9.07 -19.93 -18.41
C GLU A 757 8.71 -19.95 -19.90
N LEU A 758 7.43 -19.78 -20.22
CA LEU A 758 6.96 -19.69 -21.60
C LEU A 758 7.75 -18.62 -22.36
N ALA A 759 8.30 -18.98 -23.52
CA ALA A 759 9.23 -18.11 -24.24
C ALA A 759 8.57 -16.78 -24.63
N TYR A 760 9.14 -15.67 -24.15
CA TYR A 760 8.71 -14.31 -24.46
C TYR A 760 9.66 -13.65 -25.45
N GLN A 761 9.11 -13.00 -26.47
CA GLN A 761 9.87 -12.54 -27.63
C GLN A 761 10.78 -13.68 -28.14
N PRO A 762 10.19 -14.82 -28.54
CA PRO A 762 10.95 -16.03 -28.81
C PRO A 762 11.85 -15.84 -30.03
N ILE A 763 13.09 -16.27 -29.88
CA ILE A 763 14.02 -16.50 -30.98
C ILE A 763 14.05 -18.01 -31.21
N THR A 764 13.67 -18.43 -32.41
CA THR A 764 13.89 -19.82 -32.84
C THR A 764 15.27 -19.90 -33.46
N THR A 765 16.18 -20.54 -32.73
CA THR A 765 17.58 -20.73 -33.15
C THR A 765 17.67 -21.63 -34.39
N VAL A 766 18.81 -21.60 -35.10
CA VAL A 766 19.07 -22.49 -36.26
C VAL A 766 19.00 -23.99 -35.90
N CYS A 767 19.22 -24.33 -34.64
CA CYS A 767 19.02 -25.67 -34.09
C CYS A 767 17.58 -25.95 -33.61
N ALA A 768 16.61 -25.14 -34.01
CA ALA A 768 15.17 -25.26 -33.73
C ALA A 768 14.77 -25.22 -32.23
N HIS A 769 15.58 -24.60 -31.38
CA HIS A 769 15.23 -24.33 -29.98
C HIS A 769 14.71 -22.91 -29.81
N ASN A 770 13.70 -22.75 -28.95
CA ASN A 770 13.06 -21.47 -28.66
C ASN A 770 13.60 -20.89 -27.35
N VAL A 771 14.15 -19.68 -27.42
CA VAL A 771 14.74 -18.98 -26.28
C VAL A 771 14.24 -17.54 -26.27
N CYS A 772 13.97 -16.97 -25.10
CA CYS A 772 13.61 -15.56 -25.00
C CYS A 772 14.74 -14.68 -25.55
N LYS A 773 14.41 -13.62 -26.30
CA LYS A 773 15.41 -12.67 -26.81
C LYS A 773 16.35 -12.14 -25.73
N THR A 774 15.78 -11.71 -24.60
CA THR A 774 16.55 -11.18 -23.48
C THR A 774 17.47 -12.25 -22.85
N CYS A 775 17.05 -13.50 -22.81
CA CYS A 775 17.85 -14.61 -22.30
C CYS A 775 19.03 -14.94 -23.23
N LEU A 776 18.80 -14.96 -24.54
CA LEU A 776 19.88 -15.19 -25.51
C LEU A 776 20.87 -14.02 -25.55
N GLN A 777 20.37 -12.77 -25.47
CA GLN A 777 21.21 -11.58 -25.35
C GLN A 777 22.11 -11.61 -24.11
N ARG A 778 21.58 -12.07 -22.96
CA ARG A 778 22.39 -12.25 -21.74
C ARG A 778 23.49 -13.29 -21.94
N SER A 779 23.21 -14.40 -22.62
CA SER A 779 24.23 -15.42 -22.96
C SER A 779 25.35 -14.83 -23.81
N PHE A 780 25.01 -14.06 -24.85
CA PHE A 780 26.00 -13.44 -25.74
C PHE A 780 26.82 -12.34 -25.05
N ARG A 781 26.21 -11.57 -24.14
CA ARG A 781 26.92 -10.61 -23.29
C ARG A 781 27.93 -11.26 -22.35
N ALA A 782 27.68 -12.52 -21.96
CA ALA A 782 28.60 -13.32 -21.17
C ALA A 782 29.63 -14.09 -22.04
N GLU A 783 29.79 -13.70 -23.30
CA GLU A 783 30.69 -14.35 -24.29
C GLU A 783 30.37 -15.82 -24.58
N VAL A 784 29.13 -16.27 -24.29
CA VAL A 784 28.64 -17.61 -24.60
C VAL A 784 27.76 -17.54 -25.84
N TYR A 785 28.36 -17.87 -26.99
CA TYR A 785 27.74 -17.83 -28.33
C TYR A 785 27.10 -19.14 -28.77
N THR A 786 26.83 -20.05 -27.83
CA THR A 786 26.17 -21.33 -28.10
C THR A 786 24.69 -21.28 -27.72
N CYS A 787 23.86 -22.08 -28.38
CA CYS A 787 22.47 -22.28 -28.00
C CYS A 787 22.36 -22.80 -26.56
N PRO A 788 21.60 -22.12 -25.67
CA PRO A 788 21.47 -22.55 -24.26
C PRO A 788 20.82 -23.94 -24.06
N ALA A 789 20.07 -24.43 -25.04
CA ALA A 789 19.36 -25.71 -24.94
C ALA A 789 20.23 -26.91 -25.35
N CYS A 790 20.92 -26.83 -26.49
CA CYS A 790 21.68 -27.96 -27.05
C CYS A 790 23.18 -27.69 -27.26
N ARG A 791 23.66 -26.49 -26.90
CA ARG A 791 25.06 -26.06 -27.04
C ARG A 791 25.59 -26.00 -28.47
N HIS A 792 24.71 -26.03 -29.47
CA HIS A 792 25.09 -25.76 -30.87
C HIS A 792 25.71 -24.36 -30.99
N ASP A 793 26.82 -24.24 -31.71
CA ASP A 793 27.48 -22.95 -31.91
C ASP A 793 26.63 -22.06 -32.84
N LEU A 794 26.30 -20.85 -32.38
CA LEU A 794 25.53 -19.87 -33.14
C LEU A 794 26.44 -18.83 -33.80
N GLY A 795 27.69 -18.69 -33.34
CA GLY A 795 28.62 -17.67 -33.79
C GLY A 795 28.40 -16.29 -33.15
N LYS A 796 29.46 -15.46 -33.14
CA LYS A 796 29.44 -14.11 -32.52
C LYS A 796 28.51 -13.14 -33.24
N ASP A 797 28.41 -13.28 -34.56
CA ASP A 797 27.63 -12.41 -35.44
C ASP A 797 26.20 -12.92 -35.67
N TYR A 798 25.72 -13.83 -34.81
CA TYR A 798 24.38 -14.41 -34.94
C TYR A 798 23.29 -13.33 -34.86
N VAL A 799 22.45 -13.25 -35.90
CA VAL A 799 21.35 -12.29 -35.95
C VAL A 799 20.14 -12.85 -35.20
N MET A 800 19.81 -12.22 -34.08
CA MET A 800 18.70 -12.55 -33.19
C MET A 800 17.34 -12.10 -33.77
N VAL A 801 16.83 -12.83 -34.77
CA VAL A 801 15.53 -12.54 -35.38
C VAL A 801 14.39 -13.10 -34.51
N LEU A 802 13.40 -12.25 -34.23
CA LEU A 802 12.21 -12.64 -33.48
C LEU A 802 11.29 -13.50 -34.34
N ASN A 803 10.85 -14.64 -33.79
CA ASN A 803 9.79 -15.44 -34.38
C ASN A 803 8.42 -14.82 -34.03
N LYS A 804 7.98 -13.88 -34.87
CA LYS A 804 6.70 -13.18 -34.70
C LYS A 804 5.50 -14.13 -34.81
N THR A 805 5.59 -15.15 -35.66
CA THR A 805 4.52 -16.15 -35.83
C THR A 805 4.32 -16.96 -34.56
N LEU A 806 5.42 -17.46 -33.96
CA LEU A 806 5.37 -18.13 -32.67
C LEU A 806 4.87 -17.21 -31.55
N GLN A 807 5.33 -15.95 -31.51
CA GLN A 807 4.85 -14.98 -30.52
C GLN A 807 3.32 -14.80 -30.61
N LEU A 808 2.77 -14.62 -31.82
CA LEU A 808 1.33 -14.50 -32.05
C LEU A 808 0.56 -15.76 -31.64
N LEU A 809 1.08 -16.94 -31.95
CA LEU A 809 0.48 -18.21 -31.53
C LEU A 809 0.44 -18.34 -30.01
N LEU A 810 1.56 -18.05 -29.33
CA LEU A 810 1.61 -18.08 -27.87
C LEU A 810 0.68 -17.03 -27.24
N ASP A 811 0.52 -15.85 -27.85
CA ASP A 811 -0.43 -14.83 -27.38
C ASP A 811 -1.89 -15.28 -27.56
N GLN A 812 -2.20 -16.08 -28.60
CA GLN A 812 -3.52 -16.66 -28.81
C GLN A 812 -3.79 -17.84 -27.86
N PHE A 813 -2.80 -18.70 -27.61
CA PHE A 813 -2.95 -19.85 -26.69
C PHE A 813 -2.92 -19.43 -25.21
N PHE A 814 -2.16 -18.38 -24.88
CA PHE A 814 -2.00 -17.86 -23.52
C PHE A 814 -2.29 -16.36 -23.45
N PRO A 815 -3.55 -15.93 -23.66
CA PRO A 815 -3.89 -14.51 -23.68
C PRO A 815 -3.39 -13.76 -22.44
N GLY A 816 -2.56 -12.73 -22.66
CA GLY A 816 -2.04 -11.87 -21.61
C GLY A 816 -0.70 -12.28 -21.00
N TYR A 817 -0.08 -13.40 -21.40
CA TYR A 817 1.23 -13.82 -20.87
C TYR A 817 2.35 -12.81 -21.20
N SER A 818 2.27 -12.17 -22.36
CA SER A 818 3.20 -11.15 -22.84
C SER A 818 3.09 -9.81 -22.09
N LYS A 819 1.94 -9.50 -21.48
CA LYS A 819 1.70 -8.22 -20.79
C LYS A 819 2.47 -8.06 -19.48
N GLY A 820 3.04 -9.15 -18.97
CA GLY A 820 3.75 -9.20 -17.69
C GLY A 820 5.26 -9.31 -17.79
N ARG A 821 5.85 -9.24 -18.99
CA ARG A 821 7.24 -9.65 -19.25
C ARG A 821 8.05 -8.66 -20.08
#